data_AF-A0AA47NRR9-F1
#
_entry.id   AF-A0AA47NRR9-F1
#
_cell.length_a   1.000
_cell.length_b   1.000
_cell.length_c   1.000
_cell.angle_alpha   90.00
_cell.angle_beta   90.00
_cell.angle_gamma   90.00
#
_symmetry.space_group_name_H-M   'P 1'
#
loop_
_entity.id
_entity.type
_entity.pdbx_description
1 polymer ?
#
loop_
_entity_poly.entity_id
_entity_poly.type
_entity_poly.pdbx_seq_one_letter_code
_entity_poly.pdbx_strand_id
1 'polypeptide(L)'
;MEQQAVAMELQAVPEEVLADAALVRYLADVAKDTALLNGVLMRTEEEPNSSELVTYAPFTLFPTAVPRGVFEQALAVQTHYNLLVDKISQDTQFLEEALASTAESDDFTGRLFNIYRQTTKEGRSQPIVLGLNRSDYMLDQREGGPAALKQIEINTIAASFGGLASHTPHLHRKSNKDGHTCYNIPKNTERRQKLIKSENPLNPDYVPSLFAYLKPGERQRKINSYSKFEQIQAVKRKRSLTNDLAVVAPSENSSPIDDDGDTSAQEDRDQTADHSYCQEDTVYAESGEACSNGACQTTVRRLTEDCNALRLEVYYLREMVSKLSFSQESFKDNDDMVQDLTGLPSYAKLMVVFTFVSEFLKVGLSGIHVLNVAGLRDHSRRILDNNPAAGLARGLAKAWELYGSERAVVMFLVEDVQRNIMDHRRVENELWSSDGKEVAVVYFRNGYMPQNYPTEQSWEARLLMERSLAIKCPDIGTHLAGTKKVQQVLARPGVLERFFPDRPQVVQQIRDTFAGLYTLDQGPEGDKTVAMAMANPDQFVLKPQREGGGTSALCFGTSCSRGNNIYGSEICQVLEGVKGNSKRMAYILMDKIQARASQNYLLRRGAPLQLSKCLSELGVFGVYVRQGTDMVINECVGHLLRTKSSEHADGGVAAGVAVLDNPLLV
;
A
#
# COMPACT_ATOMS: atom_id res chain seq x y z
N MET A 1 -7.59 31.60 13.63
CA MET A 1 -6.61 30.67 14.21
C MET A 1 -6.95 29.21 13.92
N GLU A 2 -8.18 28.72 14.15
CA GLU A 2 -8.57 27.34 13.80
C GLU A 2 -8.42 26.97 12.32
N GLN A 3 -8.84 27.83 11.38
CA GLN A 3 -8.64 27.59 9.94
C GLN A 3 -7.16 27.55 9.53
N GLN A 4 -6.28 28.22 10.30
CA GLN A 4 -4.84 28.26 10.05
C GLN A 4 -4.16 27.01 10.64
N ALA A 5 -4.62 26.52 11.80
CA ALA A 5 -4.19 25.26 12.39
C ALA A 5 -4.59 24.03 11.54
N VAL A 6 -5.83 23.99 11.03
CA VAL A 6 -6.31 22.94 10.10
C VAL A 6 -5.64 23.07 8.72
N ALA A 7 -5.16 24.26 8.35
CA ALA A 7 -4.35 24.42 7.14
C ALA A 7 -2.92 23.95 7.31
N MET A 8 -2.33 24.10 8.50
CA MET A 8 -1.02 23.56 8.85
C MET A 8 -1.03 22.02 8.98
N GLU A 9 -2.14 21.40 9.38
CA GLU A 9 -2.24 19.93 9.50
C GLU A 9 -2.19 19.19 8.15
N LEU A 10 -2.66 19.80 7.05
CA LEU A 10 -2.79 19.15 5.75
C LEU A 10 -1.65 19.50 4.76
N GLN A 11 -0.81 20.49 5.08
CA GLN A 11 0.45 20.72 4.39
C GLN A 11 1.57 19.99 5.15
N ALA A 12 1.73 18.70 4.84
CA ALA A 12 2.64 17.75 5.53
C ALA A 12 4.10 18.21 5.67
N VAL A 13 4.55 19.10 4.79
CA VAL A 13 5.93 19.56 4.69
C VAL A 13 5.94 21.08 4.86
N PRO A 14 6.78 21.63 5.76
CA PRO A 14 6.88 23.07 5.98
C PRO A 14 7.19 23.83 4.67
N GLU A 15 6.61 25.02 4.51
CA GLU A 15 6.80 25.85 3.31
C GLU A 15 8.27 26.22 3.10
N GLU A 16 9.05 26.37 4.18
CA GLU A 16 10.48 26.67 4.12
C GLU A 16 11.27 25.54 3.45
N VAL A 17 10.92 24.28 3.73
CA VAL A 17 11.53 23.11 3.11
C VAL A 17 11.17 23.02 1.63
N LEU A 18 9.92 23.35 1.28
CA LEU A 18 9.48 23.38 -0.10
C LEU A 18 10.11 24.53 -0.89
N ALA A 19 10.40 25.67 -0.25
CA ALA A 19 10.98 26.84 -0.89
C ALA A 19 12.51 26.75 -1.08
N ASP A 20 13.21 25.89 -0.33
CA ASP A 20 14.66 25.70 -0.46
C ASP A 20 15.03 24.92 -1.73
N ALA A 21 15.33 25.67 -2.80
CA ALA A 21 15.69 25.11 -4.10
C ALA A 21 16.96 24.24 -4.08
N ALA A 22 17.93 24.52 -3.20
CA ALA A 22 19.17 23.74 -3.13
C ALA A 22 18.89 22.39 -2.46
N LEU A 23 18.19 22.41 -1.32
CA LEU A 23 17.75 21.21 -0.61
C LEU A 23 16.84 20.35 -1.49
N VAL A 24 15.85 20.94 -2.16
CA VAL A 24 14.89 20.22 -3.02
C VAL A 24 15.60 19.52 -4.19
N ARG A 25 16.59 20.16 -4.83
CA ARG A 25 17.39 19.50 -5.88
C ARG A 25 18.16 18.31 -5.34
N TYR A 26 18.82 18.48 -4.20
CA TYR A 26 19.55 17.39 -3.54
C TYR A 26 18.62 16.22 -3.17
N LEU A 27 17.48 16.51 -2.56
CA LEU A 27 16.46 15.53 -2.20
C LEU A 27 15.91 14.80 -3.42
N ALA A 28 15.68 15.50 -4.53
CA ALA A 28 15.20 14.89 -5.76
C ALA A 28 16.19 13.85 -6.32
N ASP A 29 17.50 14.12 -6.27
CA ASP A 29 18.51 13.17 -6.73
C ASP A 29 18.61 11.95 -5.82
N VAL A 30 18.61 12.16 -4.50
CA VAL A 30 18.52 11.08 -3.49
C VAL A 30 17.29 10.20 -3.73
N ALA A 31 16.14 10.81 -3.99
CA ALA A 31 14.89 10.10 -4.15
C ALA A 31 14.88 9.26 -5.45
N LYS A 32 15.45 9.79 -6.54
CA LYS A 32 15.64 9.03 -7.79
C LYS A 32 16.53 7.82 -7.56
N ASP A 33 17.69 8.00 -6.91
CA ASP A 33 18.60 6.89 -6.60
C ASP A 33 17.91 5.84 -5.73
N THR A 34 17.13 6.28 -4.75
CA THR A 34 16.33 5.39 -3.89
C THR A 34 15.30 4.60 -4.68
N ALA A 35 14.62 5.22 -5.64
CA ALA A 35 13.68 4.53 -6.54
C ALA A 35 14.38 3.44 -7.34
N LEU A 36 15.57 3.73 -7.89
CA LEU A 36 16.37 2.76 -8.63
C LEU A 36 16.81 1.58 -7.75
N LEU A 37 17.33 1.86 -6.55
CA LEU A 37 17.80 0.84 -5.60
C LEU A 37 16.69 -0.08 -5.09
N ASN A 38 15.45 0.41 -4.99
CA ASN A 38 14.30 -0.35 -4.51
C ASN A 38 13.42 -0.92 -5.63
N GLY A 39 13.85 -0.81 -6.90
CA GLY A 39 13.12 -1.38 -8.04
C GLY A 39 11.79 -0.67 -8.34
N VAL A 40 11.63 0.59 -7.93
CA VAL A 40 10.49 1.43 -8.33
C VAL A 40 10.75 1.96 -9.73
N LEU A 41 10.60 1.08 -10.72
CA LEU A 41 11.06 1.25 -12.09
C LEU A 41 9.93 1.05 -13.11
N MET A 42 10.08 1.70 -14.26
CA MET A 42 9.27 1.48 -15.46
C MET A 42 10.15 1.49 -16.70
N ARG A 43 9.72 0.81 -17.77
CA ARG A 43 10.35 0.98 -19.09
C ARG A 43 10.01 2.35 -19.66
N THR A 44 10.91 2.89 -20.45
CA THR A 44 10.74 4.24 -21.01
C THR A 44 9.65 4.28 -22.08
N GLU A 45 9.26 5.49 -22.49
CA GLU A 45 8.27 5.67 -23.57
C GLU A 45 8.83 5.31 -24.92
N GLU A 46 10.13 5.55 -25.11
CA GLU A 46 10.81 5.33 -26.39
C GLU A 46 11.04 3.83 -26.64
N GLU A 47 11.27 3.05 -25.57
CA GLU A 47 11.55 1.61 -25.64
C GLU A 47 10.65 0.83 -24.67
N PRO A 48 9.33 0.85 -24.85
CA PRO A 48 8.36 0.41 -23.84
C PRO A 48 8.34 -1.11 -23.60
N ASN A 49 9.05 -1.88 -24.43
CA ASN A 49 9.20 -3.32 -24.33
C ASN A 49 10.64 -3.77 -24.03
N SER A 50 11.60 -2.85 -24.00
CA SER A 50 12.99 -3.16 -23.69
C SER A 50 13.23 -3.23 -22.19
N SER A 51 13.88 -4.29 -21.72
CA SER A 51 14.38 -4.35 -20.34
C SER A 51 15.73 -3.64 -20.17
N GLU A 52 16.40 -3.27 -21.27
CA GLU A 52 17.69 -2.58 -21.24
C GLU A 52 17.55 -1.09 -20.92
N LEU A 53 16.38 -0.51 -21.24
CA LEU A 53 16.12 0.91 -21.05
C LEU A 53 14.96 1.12 -20.07
N VAL A 54 15.32 1.28 -18.81
CA VAL A 54 14.39 1.56 -17.70
C VAL A 54 14.70 2.92 -17.06
N THR A 55 13.70 3.49 -16.41
CA THR A 55 13.84 4.66 -15.55
C THR A 55 13.03 4.47 -14.28
N TYR A 56 13.14 5.39 -13.32
CA TYR A 56 12.28 5.38 -12.14
C TYR A 56 10.82 5.60 -12.56
N ALA A 57 9.88 4.89 -11.93
CA ALA A 57 8.46 5.17 -12.09
C ALA A 57 8.17 6.59 -11.54
N PRO A 58 7.36 7.44 -12.18
CA PRO A 58 7.06 8.78 -11.67
C PRO A 58 6.51 8.76 -10.24
N PHE A 59 7.01 9.64 -9.37
CA PHE A 59 6.59 9.69 -7.96
C PHE A 59 6.63 11.11 -7.37
N THR A 60 5.97 11.35 -6.25
CA THR A 60 6.06 12.61 -5.49
C THR A 60 7.36 12.69 -4.69
N LEU A 61 7.97 13.87 -4.58
CA LEU A 61 9.15 14.03 -3.73
C LEU A 61 8.82 13.80 -2.26
N PHE A 62 7.71 14.36 -1.79
CA PHE A 62 7.24 14.24 -0.40
C PHE A 62 5.94 13.45 -0.31
N PRO A 63 5.64 12.77 0.82
CA PRO A 63 4.35 12.11 1.02
C PRO A 63 3.23 13.14 1.20
N THR A 64 1.99 12.75 0.90
CA THR A 64 0.81 13.61 1.05
C THR A 64 0.10 13.35 2.39
N ALA A 65 -0.25 14.41 3.13
CA ALA A 65 -1.05 14.28 4.34
C ALA A 65 -2.43 13.68 4.07
N VAL A 66 -2.83 12.67 4.84
CA VAL A 66 -4.16 12.05 4.79
C VAL A 66 -4.69 11.89 6.21
N PRO A 67 -5.87 12.47 6.55
CA PRO A 67 -6.49 12.28 7.85
C PRO A 67 -6.69 10.80 8.18
N ARG A 68 -6.23 10.39 9.37
CA ARG A 68 -6.28 8.99 9.81
C ARG A 68 -7.67 8.35 9.72
N GLY A 69 -8.70 9.02 10.22
CA GLY A 69 -10.05 8.47 10.24
C GLY A 69 -10.62 8.16 8.85
N VAL A 70 -10.32 9.01 7.87
CA VAL A 70 -10.75 8.82 6.47
C VAL A 70 -9.98 7.68 5.81
N PHE A 71 -8.68 7.56 6.10
CA PHE A 71 -7.88 6.45 5.63
C PHE A 71 -8.38 5.10 6.19
N GLU A 72 -8.64 5.04 7.50
CA GLU A 72 -9.16 3.85 8.17
C GLU A 72 -10.57 3.48 7.68
N GLN A 73 -11.43 4.48 7.41
CA GLN A 73 -12.73 4.26 6.76
C GLN A 73 -12.58 3.58 5.40
N ALA A 74 -11.63 4.02 4.57
CA ALA A 74 -11.37 3.45 3.25
C ALA A 74 -10.89 1.99 3.35
N LEU A 75 -10.05 1.67 4.34
CA LEU A 75 -9.60 0.29 4.58
C LEU A 75 -10.75 -0.60 5.05
N ALA A 76 -11.57 -0.12 5.99
CA ALA A 76 -12.66 -0.89 6.59
C ALA A 76 -13.73 -1.28 5.56
N VAL A 77 -14.12 -0.33 4.70
CA VAL A 77 -15.19 -0.56 3.70
C VAL A 77 -14.75 -1.50 2.56
N GLN A 78 -13.45 -1.72 2.36
CA GLN A 78 -12.96 -2.53 1.23
C GLN A 78 -13.49 -3.97 1.23
N THR A 79 -13.61 -4.60 2.41
CA THR A 79 -14.14 -5.97 2.52
C THR A 79 -15.64 -6.03 2.23
N HIS A 80 -16.36 -4.93 2.42
CA HIS A 80 -17.76 -4.80 2.02
C HIS A 80 -17.88 -4.64 0.51
N TYR A 81 -16.98 -3.89 -0.14
CA TYR A 81 -16.92 -3.81 -1.59
C TYR A 81 -16.60 -5.15 -2.25
N ASN A 82 -15.69 -5.95 -1.69
CA ASN A 82 -15.43 -7.30 -2.18
C ASN A 82 -16.70 -8.16 -2.18
N LEU A 83 -17.45 -8.16 -1.08
CA LEU A 83 -18.73 -8.89 -0.98
C LEU A 83 -19.78 -8.34 -1.94
N LEU A 84 -19.86 -7.02 -2.09
CA LEU A 84 -20.81 -6.38 -2.99
C LEU A 84 -20.55 -6.78 -4.44
N VAL A 85 -19.29 -6.70 -4.89
CA VAL A 85 -18.89 -7.10 -6.24
C VAL A 85 -19.21 -8.58 -6.49
N ASP A 86 -18.90 -9.46 -5.55
CA ASP A 86 -19.22 -10.89 -5.67
C ASP A 86 -20.75 -11.15 -5.72
N LYS A 87 -21.54 -10.43 -4.92
CA LYS A 87 -23.01 -10.57 -4.96
C LYS A 87 -23.61 -10.05 -6.27
N ILE A 88 -23.12 -8.91 -6.78
CA ILE A 88 -23.54 -8.36 -8.07
C ILE A 88 -23.20 -9.33 -9.19
N SER A 89 -21.99 -9.90 -9.19
CA SER A 89 -21.57 -10.83 -10.25
C SER A 89 -22.40 -12.11 -10.29
N GLN A 90 -23.15 -12.42 -9.23
CA GLN A 90 -24.10 -13.54 -9.15
C GLN A 90 -25.55 -13.16 -9.48
N ASP A 91 -25.91 -11.87 -9.41
CA ASP A 91 -27.28 -11.41 -9.67
C ASP A 91 -27.46 -11.13 -11.17
N THR A 92 -27.84 -12.18 -11.91
CA THR A 92 -28.12 -12.08 -13.35
C THR A 92 -29.20 -11.07 -13.65
N GLN A 93 -30.30 -11.08 -12.92
CA GLN A 93 -31.40 -10.15 -13.16
C GLN A 93 -30.93 -8.71 -13.00
N PHE A 94 -30.19 -8.40 -11.94
CA PHE A 94 -29.65 -7.07 -11.72
C PHE A 94 -28.70 -6.63 -12.84
N LEU A 95 -27.74 -7.47 -13.23
CA LEU A 95 -26.80 -7.13 -14.30
C LEU A 95 -27.52 -6.94 -15.64
N GLU A 96 -28.57 -7.74 -15.92
CA GLU A 96 -29.37 -7.55 -17.14
C GLU A 96 -30.14 -6.24 -17.15
N GLU A 97 -30.81 -5.91 -16.04
CA GLU A 97 -31.56 -4.66 -15.89
C GLU A 97 -30.63 -3.44 -15.93
N ALA A 98 -29.50 -3.49 -15.20
CA ALA A 98 -28.60 -2.35 -15.06
C ALA A 98 -27.86 -2.00 -16.36
N LEU A 99 -27.53 -3.00 -17.19
CA LEU A 99 -26.69 -2.84 -18.37
C LEU A 99 -27.44 -2.90 -19.70
N ALA A 100 -28.74 -3.20 -19.72
CA ALA A 100 -29.53 -3.33 -20.95
C ALA A 100 -29.34 -2.13 -21.90
N SER A 101 -29.55 -0.91 -21.41
CA SER A 101 -29.45 0.31 -22.21
C SER A 101 -28.03 0.59 -22.70
N THR A 102 -27.05 0.34 -21.82
CA THR A 102 -25.63 0.56 -22.10
C THR A 102 -25.10 -0.45 -23.12
N ALA A 103 -25.51 -1.71 -23.05
CA ALA A 103 -25.09 -2.76 -23.98
C ALA A 103 -25.53 -2.48 -25.42
N GLU A 104 -26.68 -1.81 -25.62
CA GLU A 104 -27.14 -1.38 -26.95
C GLU A 104 -26.38 -0.16 -27.47
N SER A 105 -25.86 0.67 -26.56
CA SER A 105 -25.29 1.99 -26.89
C SER A 105 -23.76 2.00 -26.95
N ASP A 106 -23.11 0.99 -26.38
CA ASP A 106 -21.67 0.83 -26.33
C ASP A 106 -21.25 -0.59 -26.78
N ASP A 107 -20.67 -0.70 -27.98
CA ASP A 107 -20.31 -2.00 -28.58
C ASP A 107 -19.39 -2.84 -27.69
N PHE A 108 -18.42 -2.21 -27.02
CA PHE A 108 -17.49 -2.91 -26.13
C PHE A 108 -18.22 -3.55 -24.94
N THR A 109 -19.02 -2.76 -24.22
CA THR A 109 -19.85 -3.28 -23.12
C THR A 109 -20.85 -4.31 -23.62
N GLY A 110 -21.46 -4.09 -24.80
CA GLY A 110 -22.38 -5.03 -25.44
C GLY A 110 -21.75 -6.39 -25.71
N ARG A 111 -20.51 -6.43 -26.23
CA ARG A 111 -19.77 -7.67 -26.47
C ARG A 111 -19.39 -8.40 -25.18
N LEU A 112 -18.95 -7.67 -24.15
CA LEU A 112 -18.72 -8.25 -22.82
C LEU A 112 -20.00 -8.87 -22.25
N PHE A 113 -21.12 -8.14 -22.36
CA PHE A 113 -22.42 -8.58 -21.87
C PHE A 113 -22.98 -9.78 -22.67
N ASN A 114 -22.68 -9.89 -23.96
CA ASN A 114 -23.01 -11.07 -24.77
C ASN A 114 -22.26 -12.32 -24.28
N ILE A 115 -20.98 -12.21 -23.94
CA ILE A 115 -20.22 -13.31 -23.33
C ILE A 115 -20.84 -13.73 -21.99
N TYR A 116 -21.24 -12.75 -21.17
CA TYR A 116 -21.93 -13.02 -19.90
C TYR A 116 -23.24 -13.79 -20.09
N ARG A 117 -24.11 -13.33 -21.00
CA ARG A 117 -25.37 -14.01 -21.33
C ARG A 117 -25.14 -15.41 -21.85
N GLN A 118 -24.17 -15.57 -22.74
CA GLN A 118 -23.84 -16.85 -23.35
C GLN A 118 -23.35 -17.87 -22.31
N THR A 119 -22.39 -17.49 -21.48
CA THR A 119 -21.83 -18.37 -20.44
C THR A 119 -22.83 -18.66 -19.31
N THR A 120 -23.71 -17.70 -18.99
CA THR A 120 -24.80 -17.93 -18.03
C THR A 120 -25.81 -18.95 -18.56
N LYS A 121 -26.18 -18.85 -19.85
CA LYS A 121 -27.08 -19.80 -20.50
C LYS A 121 -26.49 -21.20 -20.62
N GLU A 122 -25.18 -21.30 -20.84
CA GLU A 122 -24.44 -22.58 -20.92
C GLU A 122 -24.25 -23.25 -19.55
N GLY A 123 -24.37 -22.48 -18.47
CA GLY A 123 -24.03 -22.90 -17.11
C GLY A 123 -22.57 -22.61 -16.78
N ARG A 124 -22.31 -22.11 -15.56
CA ARG A 124 -20.95 -21.76 -15.13
C ARG A 124 -20.09 -23.02 -15.02
N SER A 125 -18.98 -23.05 -15.76
CA SER A 125 -18.02 -24.15 -15.78
C SER A 125 -17.12 -24.22 -14.54
N GLN A 126 -16.83 -23.08 -13.90
CA GLN A 126 -15.93 -22.97 -12.76
C GLN A 126 -16.65 -22.35 -11.53
N PRO A 127 -16.83 -23.09 -10.43
CA PRO A 127 -17.51 -22.60 -9.22
C PRO A 127 -16.66 -21.69 -8.30
N ILE A 128 -15.34 -21.64 -8.51
CA ILE A 128 -14.42 -20.78 -7.76
C ILE A 128 -14.32 -19.42 -8.44
N VAL A 129 -14.48 -18.34 -7.66
CA VAL A 129 -14.37 -16.96 -8.12
C VAL A 129 -13.28 -16.25 -7.36
N LEU A 130 -12.41 -15.56 -8.09
CA LEU A 130 -11.32 -14.74 -7.57
C LEU A 130 -11.52 -13.29 -8.03
N GLY A 131 -11.52 -12.36 -7.08
CA GLY A 131 -11.50 -10.93 -7.37
C GLY A 131 -10.31 -10.25 -6.72
N LEU A 132 -9.57 -9.49 -7.54
CA LEU A 132 -8.46 -8.63 -7.14
C LEU A 132 -8.86 -7.19 -7.48
N ASN A 133 -9.51 -6.52 -6.54
CA ASN A 133 -10.17 -5.25 -6.75
C ASN A 133 -9.33 -4.08 -6.22
N ARG A 134 -9.56 -2.88 -6.75
CA ARG A 134 -9.09 -1.62 -6.15
C ARG A 134 -10.19 -0.56 -6.15
N SER A 135 -10.63 -0.14 -4.97
CA SER A 135 -11.58 0.96 -4.83
C SER A 135 -10.82 2.28 -4.69
N ASP A 136 -11.07 3.22 -5.59
CA ASP A 136 -10.36 4.50 -5.65
C ASP A 136 -11.23 5.61 -5.05
N TYR A 137 -10.63 6.47 -4.22
CA TYR A 137 -11.30 7.51 -3.45
C TYR A 137 -10.58 8.86 -3.57
N MET A 138 -11.34 9.95 -3.50
CA MET A 138 -10.84 11.29 -3.20
C MET A 138 -11.47 11.78 -1.89
N LEU A 139 -10.77 12.69 -1.22
CA LEU A 139 -11.30 13.38 -0.05
C LEU A 139 -12.06 14.61 -0.53
N ASP A 140 -13.39 14.60 -0.41
CA ASP A 140 -14.23 15.77 -0.64
C ASP A 140 -14.09 16.71 0.56
N GLN A 141 -13.64 17.93 0.33
CA GLN A 141 -13.49 18.94 1.36
C GLN A 141 -14.02 20.27 0.82
N ARG A 142 -15.34 20.43 0.89
CA ARG A 142 -16.02 21.69 0.58
C ARG A 142 -15.70 22.73 1.66
N GLU A 143 -15.67 24.00 1.29
CA GLU A 143 -15.34 25.09 2.22
C GLU A 143 -16.19 25.00 3.51
N GLY A 144 -15.52 24.90 4.66
CA GLY A 144 -16.16 24.83 5.98
C GLY A 144 -16.76 23.49 6.39
N GLY A 145 -16.70 22.45 5.54
CA GLY A 145 -17.20 21.11 5.83
C GLY A 145 -16.12 20.12 6.34
N PRO A 146 -16.50 19.05 7.06
CA PRO A 146 -15.58 17.97 7.38
C PRO A 146 -15.13 17.23 6.10
N ALA A 147 -13.91 16.70 6.11
CA ALA A 147 -13.43 15.87 5.01
C ALA A 147 -14.27 14.59 4.91
N ALA A 148 -14.81 14.31 3.73
CA ALA A 148 -15.61 13.12 3.46
C ALA A 148 -14.93 12.23 2.42
N LEU A 149 -14.83 10.93 2.70
CA LEU A 149 -14.33 9.96 1.72
C LEU A 149 -15.36 9.80 0.59
N LYS A 150 -14.97 10.02 -0.66
CA LYS A 150 -15.84 9.83 -1.83
C LYS A 150 -15.20 8.91 -2.85
N GLN A 151 -15.88 7.80 -3.17
CA GLN A 151 -15.44 6.82 -4.14
C GLN A 151 -15.52 7.40 -5.55
N ILE A 152 -14.39 7.38 -6.25
CA ILE A 152 -14.26 7.76 -7.66
C ILE A 152 -14.78 6.64 -8.55
N GLU A 153 -14.30 5.42 -8.30
CA GLU A 153 -14.62 4.21 -9.06
C GLU A 153 -14.16 2.95 -8.30
N ILE A 154 -14.53 1.79 -8.81
CA ILE A 154 -14.02 0.49 -8.38
C ILE A 154 -13.44 -0.24 -9.59
N ASN A 155 -12.17 -0.61 -9.50
CA ASN A 155 -11.46 -1.36 -10.53
C ASN A 155 -11.57 -2.86 -10.20
N THR A 156 -12.33 -3.61 -10.98
CA THR A 156 -12.45 -5.08 -10.81
C THR A 156 -11.59 -5.88 -11.79
N ILE A 157 -11.03 -5.21 -12.81
CA ILE A 157 -10.12 -5.79 -13.80
C ILE A 157 -8.81 -5.01 -13.84
N ALA A 158 -7.69 -5.72 -14.01
CA ALA A 158 -6.36 -5.15 -14.26
C ALA A 158 -5.94 -4.01 -13.29
N ALA A 159 -6.37 -4.07 -12.03
CA ALA A 159 -6.04 -3.09 -11.01
C ALA A 159 -4.52 -2.99 -10.82
N SER A 160 -3.95 -1.92 -11.38
CA SER A 160 -2.50 -1.73 -11.47
C SER A 160 -1.86 -1.18 -10.18
N PHE A 161 -0.53 -1.24 -10.14
CA PHE A 161 0.36 -0.64 -9.13
C PHE A 161 0.42 -1.34 -7.76
N GLY A 162 -0.24 -2.48 -7.57
CA GLY A 162 -0.10 -3.26 -6.33
C GLY A 162 1.33 -3.78 -6.11
N GLY A 163 2.06 -4.06 -7.18
CA GLY A 163 3.47 -4.41 -7.17
C GLY A 163 4.34 -3.24 -6.72
N LEU A 164 4.27 -2.13 -7.45
CA LEU A 164 5.11 -0.94 -7.19
C LEU A 164 4.78 -0.27 -5.84
N ALA A 165 3.50 -0.17 -5.46
CA ALA A 165 3.06 0.41 -4.19
C ALA A 165 3.59 -0.33 -2.94
N SER A 166 4.05 -1.57 -3.10
CA SER A 166 4.71 -2.31 -2.03
C SER A 166 6.12 -1.79 -1.71
N HIS A 167 6.70 -1.00 -2.62
CA HIS A 167 8.05 -0.45 -2.48
C HIS A 167 8.08 1.07 -2.36
N THR A 168 6.99 1.76 -2.71
CA THR A 168 6.90 3.22 -2.59
C THR A 168 7.18 3.76 -1.19
N PRO A 169 6.88 3.08 -0.05
CA PRO A 169 7.24 3.62 1.26
C PRO A 169 8.74 3.87 1.43
N HIS A 170 9.60 3.10 0.73
CA HIS A 170 11.05 3.27 0.78
C HIS A 170 11.53 4.59 0.17
N LEU A 171 10.72 5.22 -0.68
CA LEU A 171 11.05 6.52 -1.30
C LEU A 171 11.02 7.66 -0.27
N HIS A 172 10.09 7.60 0.69
CA HIS A 172 9.88 8.67 1.66
C HIS A 172 10.45 8.34 3.05
N ARG A 173 10.58 7.04 3.40
CA ARG A 173 11.17 6.59 4.67
C ARG A 173 12.14 5.42 4.53
N LYS A 174 12.98 5.21 5.54
CA LYS A 174 13.77 3.98 5.69
C LYS A 174 12.86 2.81 6.11
N SER A 175 13.15 1.62 5.58
CA SER A 175 12.47 0.38 5.95
C SER A 175 12.62 0.14 7.47
N ASN A 176 11.50 0.10 8.21
CA ASN A 176 11.51 -0.34 9.60
C ASN A 176 11.69 -1.86 9.61
N LYS A 177 12.72 -2.36 10.29
CA LYS A 177 12.90 -3.81 10.51
C LYS A 177 11.80 -4.38 11.42
N ASP A 178 11.14 -3.51 12.19
CA ASP A 178 10.03 -3.82 13.08
C ASP A 178 8.71 -3.61 12.33
N GLY A 179 8.43 -4.49 11.37
CA GLY A 179 7.26 -4.39 10.50
C GLY A 179 5.95 -4.55 11.29
N HIS A 180 5.30 -3.42 11.56
CA HIS A 180 3.92 -3.33 12.01
C HIS A 180 3.07 -2.90 10.82
N THR A 181 2.53 -3.88 10.09
CA THR A 181 1.55 -3.63 9.03
C THR A 181 0.19 -3.38 9.68
N CYS A 182 -0.52 -2.32 9.28
CA CYS A 182 -1.93 -2.14 9.65
C CYS A 182 -2.84 -3.18 8.96
N TYR A 183 -2.31 -3.89 7.98
CA TYR A 183 -2.95 -5.02 7.33
C TYR A 183 -2.69 -6.29 8.12
N ASN A 184 -3.73 -7.10 8.35
CA ASN A 184 -3.61 -8.49 8.79
C ASN A 184 -2.96 -9.31 7.68
N ILE A 185 -1.65 -9.14 7.49
CA ILE A 185 -0.85 -9.97 6.59
C ILE A 185 -0.18 -11.01 7.46
N PRO A 186 -0.61 -12.29 7.40
CA PRO A 186 0.14 -13.36 8.03
C PRO A 186 1.56 -13.33 7.44
N LYS A 187 2.58 -13.16 8.29
CA LYS A 187 3.97 -13.32 7.86
C LYS A 187 4.09 -14.76 7.37
N ASN A 188 4.29 -14.94 6.06
CA ASN A 188 4.46 -16.24 5.41
C ASN A 188 5.75 -16.90 5.94
N THR A 189 5.65 -17.48 7.13
CA THR A 189 6.76 -18.05 7.89
C THR A 189 6.95 -19.53 7.55
N GLU A 190 5.99 -20.14 6.85
CA GLU A 190 6.01 -21.57 6.56
C GLU A 190 6.71 -21.93 5.24
N ARG A 191 6.77 -21.04 4.24
CA ARG A 191 7.55 -21.27 2.99
C ARG A 191 8.99 -20.77 3.01
N ARG A 192 9.41 -20.05 4.07
CA ARG A 192 10.82 -19.84 4.39
C ARG A 192 11.28 -20.88 5.41
N GLN A 193 11.27 -22.16 5.04
CA GLN A 193 12.35 -23.02 5.51
C GLN A 193 13.63 -22.42 4.95
N LYS A 194 14.26 -21.61 5.80
CA LYS A 194 15.59 -21.06 5.57
C LYS A 194 16.48 -22.24 5.15
N LEU A 195 17.03 -22.16 3.94
CA LEU A 195 18.40 -22.60 3.71
C LEU A 195 19.29 -21.77 4.66
N ILE A 196 19.32 -22.15 5.94
CA ILE A 196 20.32 -21.68 6.88
C ILE A 196 21.61 -22.28 6.34
N LYS A 197 22.43 -21.47 5.68
CA LYS A 197 23.79 -21.88 5.34
C LYS A 197 24.46 -22.35 6.62
N SER A 198 24.80 -23.63 6.65
CA SER A 198 25.43 -24.23 7.82
C SER A 198 26.85 -23.69 7.94
N GLU A 199 27.25 -23.21 9.12
CA GLU A 199 28.66 -22.89 9.42
C GLU A 199 29.48 -24.15 9.72
N ASN A 200 28.86 -25.33 9.75
CA ASN A 200 29.54 -26.60 9.98
C ASN A 200 30.23 -27.07 8.68
N PRO A 201 31.58 -27.14 8.63
CA PRO A 201 32.34 -27.54 7.44
C PRO A 201 32.18 -29.01 7.02
N LEU A 202 31.45 -29.82 7.81
CA LEU A 202 31.12 -31.21 7.53
C LEU A 202 29.68 -31.41 7.04
N ASN A 203 28.87 -30.35 7.01
CA ASN A 203 27.50 -30.39 6.48
C ASN A 203 27.53 -30.31 4.94
N PRO A 204 26.77 -31.14 4.20
CA PRO A 204 26.69 -31.08 2.74
C PRO A 204 26.25 -29.71 2.18
N ASP A 205 25.54 -28.89 2.97
CA ASP A 205 25.11 -27.52 2.61
C ASP A 205 26.14 -26.43 3.02
N TYR A 206 27.36 -26.82 3.41
CA TYR A 206 28.44 -25.89 3.73
C TYR A 206 29.01 -25.25 2.46
N VAL A 207 28.79 -23.95 2.29
CA VAL A 207 29.37 -23.14 1.22
C VAL A 207 30.44 -22.22 1.83
N PRO A 208 31.74 -22.45 1.56
CA PRO A 208 32.78 -21.54 2.04
C PRO A 208 32.60 -20.15 1.43
N SER A 209 32.77 -19.10 2.25
CA SER A 209 32.77 -17.72 1.78
C SER A 209 33.82 -17.50 0.70
N LEU A 210 33.42 -16.92 -0.43
CA LEU A 210 34.33 -16.58 -1.55
C LEU A 210 35.44 -15.59 -1.16
N PHE A 211 35.29 -14.87 -0.03
CA PHE A 211 36.23 -13.83 0.41
C PHE A 211 37.17 -14.25 1.54
N ALA A 212 37.14 -15.51 1.97
CA ALA A 212 38.04 -16.03 2.99
C ALA A 212 38.60 -17.39 2.54
N TYR A 213 39.57 -17.36 1.62
CA TYR A 213 40.37 -18.54 1.32
C TYR A 213 41.15 -18.96 2.57
N LEU A 214 40.75 -20.08 3.19
CA LEU A 214 41.47 -20.71 4.30
C LEU A 214 42.45 -21.74 3.74
N LYS A 215 43.71 -21.71 4.19
CA LYS A 215 44.70 -22.70 3.76
C LYS A 215 44.26 -24.11 4.21
N PRO A 216 44.59 -25.19 3.48
CA PRO A 216 44.13 -26.55 3.79
C PRO A 216 44.37 -26.98 5.24
N GLY A 217 45.50 -26.59 5.84
CA GLY A 217 45.81 -26.88 7.24
C GLY A 217 44.90 -26.17 8.26
N GLU A 218 44.43 -24.96 7.96
CA GLU A 218 43.53 -24.19 8.83
C GLU A 218 42.09 -24.72 8.74
N ARG A 219 41.66 -25.14 7.54
CA ARG A 219 40.39 -25.85 7.34
C ARG A 219 40.35 -27.14 8.16
N GLN A 220 41.41 -27.93 8.12
CA GLN A 220 41.49 -29.19 8.89
C GLN A 220 41.47 -28.95 10.41
N ARG A 221 42.12 -27.88 10.89
CA ARG A 221 42.09 -27.51 12.32
C ARG A 221 40.69 -27.12 12.80
N LYS A 222 39.93 -26.36 12.00
CA LYS A 222 38.53 -26.02 12.34
C LYS A 222 37.64 -27.27 12.36
N ILE A 223 37.78 -28.17 11.38
CA ILE A 223 37.06 -29.44 11.34
C ILE A 223 37.35 -30.27 12.62
N ASN A 224 38.63 -30.40 12.98
CA ASN A 224 39.03 -31.16 14.16
C ASN A 224 38.53 -30.52 15.47
N SER A 225 38.56 -29.19 15.58
CA SER A 225 38.00 -28.45 16.73
C SER A 225 36.51 -28.71 16.89
N TYR A 226 35.76 -28.67 15.78
CA TYR A 226 34.31 -28.90 15.78
C TYR A 226 33.96 -30.35 16.14
N SER A 227 34.68 -31.33 15.59
CA SER A 227 34.52 -32.74 15.95
C SER A 227 34.79 -32.99 17.45
N LYS A 228 35.78 -32.31 18.02
CA LYS A 228 36.09 -32.37 19.46
C LYS A 228 34.97 -31.75 20.31
N PHE A 229 34.39 -30.64 19.86
CA PHE A 229 33.24 -30.02 20.52
C PHE A 229 32.02 -30.95 20.53
N GLU A 230 31.70 -31.60 19.41
CA GLU A 230 30.58 -32.55 19.35
C GLU A 230 30.79 -33.78 20.24
N GLN A 231 32.00 -34.32 20.31
CA GLN A 231 32.33 -35.41 21.22
C GLN A 231 32.12 -35.01 22.69
N ILE A 232 32.51 -33.79 23.08
CA ILE A 232 32.30 -33.25 24.43
C ILE A 232 30.79 -33.11 24.72
N GLN A 233 29.99 -32.64 23.76
CA GLN A 233 28.55 -32.51 23.92
C GLN A 233 27.85 -33.87 24.01
N ALA A 234 28.29 -34.88 23.25
CA ALA A 234 27.76 -36.23 23.32
C ALA A 234 28.03 -36.91 24.68
N VAL A 235 29.21 -36.68 25.26
CA VAL A 235 29.55 -37.15 26.62
C VAL A 235 28.70 -36.46 27.69
N LYS A 236 28.45 -35.14 27.56
CA LYS A 236 27.55 -34.41 28.46
C LYS A 236 26.12 -34.93 28.41
N ARG A 237 25.60 -35.26 27.21
CA ARG A 237 24.26 -35.86 27.04
C ARG A 237 24.15 -37.24 27.69
N LYS A 238 25.19 -38.08 27.59
CA LYS A 238 25.23 -39.40 28.27
C LYS A 238 25.30 -39.29 29.81
N ARG A 239 25.95 -38.26 30.35
CA ARG A 239 25.97 -37.98 31.81
C ARG A 239 24.63 -37.48 32.34
N SER A 240 23.84 -36.77 31.53
CA SER A 240 22.50 -36.32 31.93
C SER A 240 21.54 -37.50 32.10
N LEU A 241 21.58 -38.49 31.21
CA LEU A 241 20.69 -39.65 31.21
C LEU A 241 20.95 -40.66 32.34
N THR A 242 22.09 -40.56 33.03
CA THR A 242 22.45 -41.47 34.13
C THR A 242 22.05 -40.94 35.52
N ASN A 243 21.68 -39.66 35.63
CA ASN A 243 21.25 -39.05 36.90
C ASN A 243 19.73 -39.14 37.15
N ASP A 244 18.91 -39.46 36.15
CA ASP A 244 17.43 -39.45 36.27
C ASP A 244 16.81 -40.77 36.78
N LEU A 245 17.64 -41.76 37.20
CA LEU A 245 17.15 -43.05 37.73
C LEU A 245 17.28 -43.21 39.25
N ALA A 246 17.66 -42.16 39.98
CA ALA A 246 17.73 -42.20 41.44
C ALA A 246 16.73 -41.22 42.07
N VAL A 247 15.83 -41.79 42.89
CA VAL A 247 14.98 -41.16 43.90
C VAL A 247 13.56 -40.75 43.46
N VAL A 248 12.62 -41.69 43.66
CA VAL A 248 11.21 -41.40 44.02
C VAL A 248 10.84 -42.26 45.23
N ALA A 249 10.46 -41.62 46.33
CA ALA A 249 9.51 -42.12 47.32
C ALA A 249 8.92 -40.92 48.11
N PRO A 250 7.60 -40.81 48.31
CA PRO A 250 6.98 -39.66 48.97
C PRO A 250 6.51 -39.96 50.41
N SER A 251 6.45 -38.93 51.26
CA SER A 251 5.57 -38.93 52.45
C SER A 251 5.10 -37.51 52.82
N GLU A 252 3.85 -37.46 53.26
CA GLU A 252 2.96 -36.34 53.60
C GLU A 252 3.35 -35.58 54.88
N ASN A 253 3.00 -34.28 54.99
CA ASN A 253 1.98 -33.72 55.93
C ASN A 253 2.16 -32.21 56.28
N SER A 254 1.01 -31.51 56.25
CA SER A 254 0.50 -30.39 57.09
C SER A 254 1.36 -29.14 57.45
N SER A 255 0.92 -27.99 56.92
CA SER A 255 0.51 -26.68 57.55
C SER A 255 1.11 -26.18 58.90
N PRO A 256 0.90 -24.90 59.29
CA PRO A 256 1.10 -23.59 58.61
C PRO A 256 1.75 -22.53 59.58
N ILE A 257 1.63 -21.22 59.27
CA ILE A 257 1.46 -20.07 60.21
C ILE A 257 2.65 -19.09 60.47
N ASP A 258 2.31 -17.81 60.26
CA ASP A 258 2.72 -16.52 60.86
C ASP A 258 4.14 -15.96 60.70
N ASP A 259 4.39 -14.65 60.76
CA ASP A 259 3.66 -13.37 60.66
C ASP A 259 4.74 -12.29 60.92
N ASP A 260 4.42 -11.04 60.61
CA ASP A 260 5.08 -9.81 61.05
C ASP A 260 6.51 -9.54 60.54
N GLY A 261 6.84 -8.34 60.05
CA GLY A 261 6.15 -7.07 60.16
C GLY A 261 7.20 -5.97 60.33
N ASP A 262 6.89 -4.81 59.77
CA ASP A 262 7.34 -3.49 60.26
C ASP A 262 8.83 -3.09 60.09
N THR A 263 9.22 -1.84 59.81
CA THR A 263 8.55 -0.58 59.41
C THR A 263 9.66 0.45 59.21
N SER A 264 9.41 1.42 58.32
CA SER A 264 9.81 2.85 58.47
C SER A 264 11.33 3.16 58.51
N ALA A 265 11.86 4.34 58.28
CA ALA A 265 11.42 5.71 58.04
C ALA A 265 12.63 6.33 57.27
N GLN A 266 12.47 7.05 56.16
CA GLN A 266 12.00 8.43 56.07
C GLN A 266 13.01 9.47 56.59
N GLU A 267 12.98 10.62 55.90
CA GLU A 267 13.55 11.94 56.20
C GLU A 267 14.92 12.27 55.60
N ASP A 268 15.19 13.50 55.17
CA ASP A 268 14.44 14.61 54.57
C ASP A 268 15.47 15.75 54.39
N ARG A 269 15.09 16.81 53.65
CA ARG A 269 15.73 18.16 53.56
C ARG A 269 16.96 18.31 52.63
N ASP A 270 17.18 19.42 51.93
CA ASP A 270 16.45 20.69 51.84
C ASP A 270 16.77 21.38 50.51
N GLN A 271 15.71 21.93 49.93
CA GLN A 271 15.55 23.19 49.19
C GLN A 271 16.80 24.00 48.78
N THR A 272 16.87 24.36 47.49
CA THR A 272 16.80 25.77 47.06
C THR A 272 16.22 25.86 45.66
N ALA A 273 15.17 26.68 45.54
CA ALA A 273 14.43 26.98 44.34
C ALA A 273 15.20 27.93 43.40
N ASP A 274 15.01 27.75 42.09
CA ASP A 274 14.56 28.85 41.26
C ASP A 274 13.65 28.33 40.14
N HIS A 275 12.41 28.82 40.15
CA HIS A 275 11.30 28.46 39.29
C HIS A 275 11.19 29.42 38.11
N SER A 276 10.87 28.89 36.92
CA SER A 276 10.15 29.54 35.80
C SER A 276 10.13 28.56 34.61
N TYR A 277 9.41 27.43 34.64
CA TYR A 277 7.95 27.21 34.43
C TYR A 277 7.41 27.80 33.11
N CYS A 278 7.26 27.01 32.04
CA CYS A 278 6.07 26.22 31.62
C CYS A 278 4.90 27.12 31.17
N GLN A 279 4.14 26.83 30.10
CA GLN A 279 3.06 25.81 29.99
C GLN A 279 2.48 25.92 28.54
N GLU A 280 1.81 24.94 27.91
CA GLU A 280 0.96 23.86 28.42
C GLU A 280 0.76 22.79 27.33
N ASP A 281 1.21 21.55 27.55
CA ASP A 281 0.55 20.37 26.99
C ASP A 281 -0.59 20.05 27.96
N THR A 282 -1.82 20.25 27.49
CA THR A 282 -3.03 19.92 28.23
C THR A 282 -3.08 18.42 28.47
N VAL A 283 -2.93 18.04 29.74
CA VAL A 283 -3.34 16.75 30.25
C VAL A 283 -4.85 16.62 30.01
N TYR A 284 -5.24 15.74 29.10
CA TYR A 284 -6.61 15.23 29.06
C TYR A 284 -6.87 14.56 30.40
N ALA A 285 -7.60 15.25 31.28
CA ALA A 285 -8.33 14.63 32.35
C ALA A 285 -9.47 13.83 31.71
N GLU A 286 -9.19 12.61 31.28
CA GLU A 286 -10.25 11.61 31.13
C GLU A 286 -10.76 11.30 32.54
N SER A 287 -11.94 11.84 32.83
CA SER A 287 -12.83 11.35 33.87
C SER A 287 -13.39 9.99 33.43
N GLY A 288 -12.51 8.98 33.39
CA GLY A 288 -12.89 7.58 33.27
C GLY A 288 -13.05 6.99 34.67
N GLU A 289 -14.23 6.47 34.98
CA GLU A 289 -14.47 5.71 36.22
C GLU A 289 -13.37 4.67 36.43
N ALA A 290 -12.74 4.70 37.60
CA ALA A 290 -11.71 3.74 37.98
C ALA A 290 -12.27 2.32 37.83
N CYS A 291 -11.61 1.50 37.00
CA CYS A 291 -11.95 0.09 36.82
C CYS A 291 -12.02 -0.59 38.20
N SER A 292 -13.18 -1.11 38.59
CA SER A 292 -13.46 -1.71 39.90
C SER A 292 -12.83 -3.09 40.10
N ASN A 293 -12.09 -3.60 39.10
CA ASN A 293 -11.41 -4.88 39.16
C ASN A 293 -9.99 -4.72 39.76
N GLY A 294 -9.78 -5.21 40.98
CA GLY A 294 -8.49 -5.11 41.69
C GLY A 294 -7.31 -5.73 40.95
N ALA A 295 -7.54 -6.74 40.10
CA ALA A 295 -6.48 -7.31 39.26
C ALA A 295 -6.05 -6.35 38.14
N CYS A 296 -7.00 -5.59 37.59
CA CYS A 296 -6.73 -4.57 36.57
C CYS A 296 -5.93 -3.40 37.18
N GLN A 297 -6.33 -2.92 38.35
CA GLN A 297 -5.62 -1.85 39.07
C GLN A 297 -4.18 -2.25 39.42
N THR A 298 -3.98 -3.49 39.87
CA THR A 298 -2.65 -4.02 40.19
C THR A 298 -1.77 -4.12 38.93
N THR A 299 -2.35 -4.54 37.80
CA THR A 299 -1.65 -4.61 36.51
C THR A 299 -1.28 -3.22 36.00
N VAL A 300 -2.20 -2.26 36.06
CA VAL A 300 -1.94 -0.86 35.66
C VAL A 300 -0.84 -0.25 36.52
N ARG A 301 -0.87 -0.49 37.84
CA ARG A 301 0.18 -0.03 38.75
C ARG A 301 1.55 -0.61 38.40
N ARG A 302 1.62 -1.92 38.19
CA ARG A 302 2.86 -2.61 37.78
C ARG A 302 3.39 -2.09 36.44
N LEU A 303 2.53 -1.93 35.44
CA LEU A 303 2.93 -1.39 34.13
C LEU A 303 3.39 0.07 34.24
N THR A 304 2.82 0.84 35.16
CA THR A 304 3.24 2.23 35.42
C THR A 304 4.62 2.26 36.07
N GLU A 305 4.88 1.38 37.03
CA GLU A 305 6.19 1.20 37.67
C GLU A 305 7.25 0.74 36.66
N ASP A 306 6.94 -0.24 35.81
CA ASP A 306 7.82 -0.72 34.73
C ASP A 306 8.11 0.38 33.69
N CYS A 307 7.09 1.14 33.28
CA CYS A 307 7.26 2.29 32.38
C CYS A 307 8.17 3.37 32.97
N ASN A 308 8.07 3.63 34.27
CA ASN A 308 8.92 4.61 34.95
C ASN A 308 10.36 4.12 35.08
N ALA A 309 10.57 2.83 35.39
CA ALA A 309 11.89 2.21 35.40
C ALA A 309 12.56 2.25 34.02
N LEU A 310 11.82 1.91 32.96
CA LEU A 310 12.33 1.98 31.58
C LEU A 310 12.65 3.41 31.14
N ARG A 311 11.89 4.42 31.57
CA ARG A 311 12.20 5.83 31.29
C ARG A 311 13.52 6.27 31.94
N LEU A 312 13.77 5.85 33.17
CA LEU A 312 15.03 6.10 33.88
C LEU A 312 16.21 5.38 33.20
N GLU A 313 16.03 4.12 32.81
CA GLU A 313 17.02 3.36 32.05
C GLU A 313 17.37 4.05 30.72
N VAL A 314 16.35 4.50 29.96
CA VAL A 314 16.55 5.24 28.70
C VAL A 314 17.26 6.57 28.95
N TYR A 315 16.96 7.27 30.03
CA TYR A 315 17.65 8.50 30.40
C TYR A 315 19.13 8.23 30.70
N TYR A 316 19.42 7.20 31.51
CA TYR A 316 20.79 6.80 31.84
C TYR A 316 21.59 6.34 30.61
N LEU A 317 20.97 5.51 29.75
CA LEU A 317 21.59 5.06 28.50
C LEU A 317 21.83 6.23 27.54
N ARG A 318 20.93 7.23 27.46
CA ARG A 318 21.16 8.45 26.67
C ARG A 318 22.32 9.27 27.21
N GLU A 319 22.45 9.39 28.52
CA GLU A 319 23.58 10.08 29.15
C GLU A 319 24.90 9.32 28.91
N MET A 320 24.90 7.99 28.99
CA MET A 320 26.07 7.16 28.65
C MET A 320 26.45 7.30 27.18
N VAL A 321 25.49 7.24 26.26
CA VAL A 321 25.73 7.43 24.82
C VAL A 321 26.24 8.85 24.54
N SER A 322 25.74 9.86 25.25
CA SER A 322 26.24 11.24 25.17
C SER A 322 27.66 11.39 25.69
N LYS A 323 28.04 10.65 26.75
CA LYS A 323 29.42 10.63 27.28
C LYS A 323 30.38 9.84 26.39
N LEU A 324 29.87 8.89 25.60
CA LEU A 324 30.63 8.08 24.65
C LEU A 324 30.62 8.66 23.22
N SER A 325 29.84 9.72 22.96
CA SER A 325 29.84 10.43 21.68
C SER A 325 30.94 11.49 21.67
N PHE A 326 31.85 11.40 20.71
CA PHE A 326 32.87 12.41 20.50
C PHE A 326 32.34 13.51 19.58
N SER A 327 32.51 14.78 19.96
CA SER A 327 32.30 15.92 19.07
C SER A 327 33.62 16.30 18.40
N GLN A 328 33.57 17.09 17.31
CA GLN A 328 34.78 17.65 16.70
C GLN A 328 35.63 18.41 17.73
N GLU A 329 34.98 19.11 18.67
CA GLU A 329 35.66 19.84 19.74
C GLU A 329 36.36 18.92 20.73
N SER A 330 35.89 17.68 20.92
CA SER A 330 36.55 16.71 21.79
C SER A 330 37.98 16.38 21.32
N PHE A 331 38.21 16.42 20.01
CA PHE A 331 39.52 16.16 19.41
C PHE A 331 40.41 17.40 19.31
N LYS A 332 39.84 18.59 19.50
CA LYS A 332 40.56 19.86 19.38
C LYS A 332 41.58 19.97 20.51
N ASP A 333 42.84 20.20 20.15
CA ASP A 333 43.98 20.32 21.07
C ASP A 333 44.29 19.05 21.90
N ASN A 334 43.82 17.87 21.46
CA ASN A 334 44.08 16.58 22.10
C ASN A 334 44.66 15.56 21.10
N ASP A 335 45.93 15.76 20.75
CA ASP A 335 46.62 14.97 19.71
C ASP A 335 46.81 13.50 20.10
N ASP A 336 46.96 13.19 21.40
CA ASP A 336 47.06 11.81 21.89
C ASP A 336 45.75 11.05 21.64
N MET A 337 44.60 11.67 21.93
CA MET A 337 43.29 11.06 21.67
C MET A 337 43.02 10.87 20.17
N VAL A 338 43.48 11.81 19.33
CA VAL A 338 43.41 11.67 17.86
C VAL A 338 44.26 10.50 17.38
N GLN A 339 45.49 10.38 17.88
CA GLN A 339 46.40 9.30 17.52
C GLN A 339 45.87 7.94 17.98
N ASP A 340 45.34 7.84 19.19
CA ASP A 340 44.84 6.58 19.75
C ASP A 340 43.57 6.08 19.06
N LEU A 341 42.64 6.98 18.71
CA LEU A 341 41.33 6.61 18.15
C LEU A 341 41.32 6.55 16.61
N THR A 342 42.16 7.32 15.94
CA THR A 342 42.14 7.43 14.47
C THR A 342 43.44 6.98 13.80
N GLY A 343 44.54 6.87 14.56
CA GLY A 343 45.88 6.58 14.02
C GLY A 343 46.56 7.79 13.36
N LEU A 344 45.93 8.97 13.38
CA LEU A 344 46.48 10.21 12.81
C LEU A 344 47.24 11.01 13.88
N PRO A 345 48.38 11.62 13.54
CA PRO A 345 49.33 12.14 14.52
C PRO A 345 48.96 13.49 15.15
N SER A 346 47.85 14.10 14.76
CA SER A 346 47.35 15.34 15.38
C SER A 346 45.95 15.67 14.88
N TYR A 347 45.23 16.49 15.65
CA TYR A 347 43.96 17.09 15.24
C TYR A 347 44.09 17.87 13.93
N ALA A 348 45.20 18.59 13.73
CA ALA A 348 45.44 19.33 12.49
C ALA A 348 45.48 18.41 11.26
N LYS A 349 46.15 17.25 11.36
CA LYS A 349 46.17 16.28 10.26
C LYS A 349 44.83 15.56 10.09
N LEU A 350 44.12 15.26 11.18
CA LEU A 350 42.75 14.76 11.11
C LEU A 350 41.85 15.75 10.36
N MET A 351 41.92 17.05 10.65
CA MET A 351 41.14 18.06 9.96
C MET A 351 41.55 18.23 8.49
N VAL A 352 42.83 18.15 8.13
CA VAL A 352 43.25 18.18 6.72
C VAL A 352 42.72 16.96 5.96
N VAL A 353 42.81 15.77 6.54
CA VAL A 353 42.20 14.55 5.96
C VAL A 353 40.69 14.72 5.87
N PHE A 354 40.05 15.25 6.91
CA PHE A 354 38.60 15.46 6.91
C PHE A 354 38.18 16.49 5.87
N THR A 355 38.90 17.61 5.71
CA THR A 355 38.65 18.60 4.65
C THR A 355 38.84 17.99 3.27
N PHE A 356 39.95 17.26 3.06
CA PHE A 356 40.23 16.62 1.77
C PHE A 356 39.20 15.54 1.44
N VAL A 357 38.81 14.72 2.42
CA VAL A 357 37.87 13.61 2.24
C VAL A 357 36.43 14.11 2.32
N SER A 358 36.12 15.26 2.92
CA SER A 358 34.75 15.81 3.06
C SER A 358 34.09 16.07 1.72
N GLU A 359 34.85 16.47 0.70
CA GLU A 359 34.36 16.61 -0.67
C GLU A 359 34.03 15.25 -1.32
N PHE A 360 34.62 14.15 -0.80
CA PHE A 360 34.40 12.76 -1.26
C PHE A 360 33.48 11.95 -0.33
N LEU A 361 33.23 12.39 0.91
CA LEU A 361 32.33 11.79 1.88
C LEU A 361 30.89 12.14 1.50
N LYS A 362 30.39 11.49 0.44
CA LYS A 362 28.95 11.30 0.31
C LYS A 362 28.52 10.49 1.53
N VAL A 363 27.76 11.12 2.43
CA VAL A 363 27.16 10.49 3.62
C VAL A 363 26.71 9.09 3.24
N GLY A 364 27.11 8.08 4.02
CA GLY A 364 26.82 6.68 3.71
C GLY A 364 25.34 6.48 3.37
N LEU A 365 25.06 5.97 2.17
CA LEU A 365 23.72 5.79 1.57
C LEU A 365 22.76 4.96 2.45
N SER A 366 23.25 4.30 3.50
CA SER A 366 22.47 3.40 4.36
C SER A 366 21.48 4.12 5.32
N GLY A 367 21.35 5.45 5.26
CA GLY A 367 20.42 6.23 6.09
C GLY A 367 19.77 7.45 5.42
N ILE A 368 20.03 7.70 4.14
CA ILE A 368 19.54 8.88 3.43
C ILE A 368 18.18 8.54 2.81
N HIS A 369 17.11 9.09 3.38
CA HIS A 369 15.77 9.10 2.77
C HIS A 369 15.19 10.51 2.90
N VAL A 370 14.23 10.83 2.02
CA VAL A 370 13.74 12.22 1.84
C VAL A 370 13.39 12.88 3.17
N LEU A 371 12.55 12.23 3.98
CA LEU A 371 12.11 12.82 5.26
C LEU A 371 13.22 12.98 6.29
N ASN A 372 14.24 12.11 6.34
CA ASN A 372 15.34 12.26 7.31
C ASN A 372 16.28 13.41 6.90
N VAL A 373 16.57 13.53 5.61
CA VAL A 373 17.40 14.62 5.08
C VAL A 373 16.69 15.97 5.21
N ALA A 374 15.36 15.98 5.05
CA ALA A 374 14.52 17.16 5.27
C ALA A 374 14.31 17.52 6.76
N GLY A 375 14.92 16.79 7.72
CA GLY A 375 14.73 17.03 9.15
C GLY A 375 13.38 16.57 9.72
N LEU A 376 12.56 15.87 8.94
CA LEU A 376 11.21 15.41 9.27
C LEU A 376 11.19 13.95 9.75
N ARG A 377 12.10 13.58 10.66
CA ARG A 377 12.28 12.18 11.08
C ARG A 377 11.03 11.59 11.73
N ASP A 378 10.29 12.35 12.53
CA ASP A 378 9.06 11.85 13.15
C ASP A 378 7.95 11.57 12.12
N HIS A 379 7.93 12.29 11.00
CA HIS A 379 6.99 12.04 9.91
C HIS A 379 7.21 10.65 9.29
N SER A 380 8.45 10.15 9.29
CA SER A 380 8.76 8.82 8.75
C SER A 380 8.04 7.68 9.49
N ARG A 381 7.69 7.87 10.77
CA ARG A 381 6.93 6.86 11.55
C ARG A 381 5.45 6.82 11.20
N ARG A 382 4.93 7.85 10.53
CA ARG A 382 3.51 7.98 10.14
C ARG A 382 3.22 7.49 8.72
N ILE A 383 4.24 7.12 7.95
CA ILE A 383 4.08 6.37 6.71
C ILE A 383 3.99 4.88 7.06
N LEU A 384 2.96 4.22 6.55
CA LEU A 384 2.67 2.82 6.87
C LEU A 384 3.52 1.83 6.07
N ASP A 385 3.69 0.62 6.60
CA ASP A 385 4.12 -0.52 5.79
C ASP A 385 2.99 -0.86 4.80
N ASN A 386 3.37 -1.16 3.56
CA ASN A 386 2.42 -1.45 2.50
C ASN A 386 2.94 -2.63 1.69
N ASN A 387 2.13 -3.67 1.51
CA ASN A 387 2.50 -4.81 0.67
C ASN A 387 1.29 -5.43 -0.06
N PRO A 388 0.61 -4.65 -0.93
CA PRO A 388 -0.47 -5.17 -1.75
C PRO A 388 -0.02 -6.32 -2.64
N ALA A 389 1.23 -6.33 -3.12
CA ALA A 389 1.76 -7.43 -3.95
C ALA A 389 1.62 -8.79 -3.27
N ALA A 390 2.02 -8.89 -1.99
CA ALA A 390 1.90 -10.14 -1.24
C ALA A 390 0.43 -10.56 -1.03
N GLY A 391 -0.48 -9.61 -0.83
CA GLY A 391 -1.90 -9.93 -0.69
C GLY A 391 -2.56 -10.38 -1.99
N LEU A 392 -2.27 -9.69 -3.10
CA LEU A 392 -2.72 -10.10 -4.43
C LEU A 392 -2.20 -11.50 -4.79
N ALA A 393 -0.92 -11.76 -4.51
CA ALA A 393 -0.31 -13.08 -4.70
C ALA A 393 -0.96 -14.17 -3.82
N ARG A 394 -1.33 -13.87 -2.56
CA ARG A 394 -2.09 -14.82 -1.71
C ARG A 394 -3.43 -15.19 -2.32
N GLY A 395 -4.17 -14.22 -2.87
CA GLY A 395 -5.44 -14.48 -3.57
C GLY A 395 -5.26 -15.43 -4.76
N LEU A 396 -4.27 -15.15 -5.61
CA LEU A 396 -3.91 -16.00 -6.76
C LEU A 396 -3.49 -17.41 -6.32
N ALA A 397 -2.64 -17.50 -5.31
CA ALA A 397 -2.16 -18.77 -4.76
C ALA A 397 -3.30 -19.60 -4.17
N LYS A 398 -4.24 -18.96 -3.44
CA LYS A 398 -5.39 -19.67 -2.87
C LYS A 398 -6.36 -20.15 -3.94
N ALA A 399 -6.62 -19.34 -4.97
CA ALA A 399 -7.44 -19.77 -6.11
C ALA A 399 -6.80 -20.97 -6.81
N TRP A 400 -5.49 -20.92 -7.07
CA TRP A 400 -4.73 -22.04 -7.63
C TRP A 400 -4.77 -23.30 -6.75
N GLU A 401 -4.63 -23.14 -5.43
CA GLU A 401 -4.71 -24.25 -4.47
C GLU A 401 -6.10 -24.92 -4.52
N LEU A 402 -7.17 -24.11 -4.53
CA LEU A 402 -8.55 -24.60 -4.62
C LEU A 402 -8.88 -25.25 -5.97
N TYR A 403 -8.18 -24.86 -7.04
CA TYR A 403 -8.28 -25.52 -8.34
C TYR A 403 -7.80 -26.98 -8.27
N GLY A 404 -6.83 -27.29 -7.39
CA GLY A 404 -6.49 -28.66 -7.01
C GLY A 404 -5.55 -29.42 -7.97
N SER A 405 -4.97 -28.75 -8.97
CA SER A 405 -3.98 -29.36 -9.88
C SER A 405 -2.58 -28.78 -9.65
N GLU A 406 -1.70 -29.57 -9.05
CA GLU A 406 -0.29 -29.18 -8.79
C GLU A 406 0.52 -28.89 -10.07
N ARG A 407 0.04 -29.41 -11.21
CA ARG A 407 0.68 -29.20 -12.52
C ARG A 407 0.16 -27.97 -13.24
N ALA A 408 -0.92 -27.36 -12.77
CA ALA A 408 -1.53 -26.23 -13.43
C ALA A 408 -0.79 -24.92 -13.12
N VAL A 409 -1.00 -23.89 -13.95
CA VAL A 409 -0.31 -22.59 -13.84
C VAL A 409 -1.28 -21.43 -13.70
N VAL A 410 -0.74 -20.28 -13.27
CA VAL A 410 -1.39 -18.98 -13.34
C VAL A 410 -0.93 -18.29 -14.62
N MET A 411 -1.85 -18.12 -15.59
CA MET A 411 -1.60 -17.41 -16.84
C MET A 411 -1.88 -15.92 -16.66
N PHE A 412 -0.89 -15.07 -16.94
CA PHE A 412 -1.05 -13.62 -16.96
C PHE A 412 -1.39 -13.16 -18.39
N LEU A 413 -2.58 -12.58 -18.60
CA LEU A 413 -2.94 -11.97 -19.87
C LEU A 413 -2.52 -10.50 -19.88
N VAL A 414 -1.50 -10.16 -20.67
CA VAL A 414 -0.79 -8.88 -20.64
C VAL A 414 -0.92 -8.13 -21.96
N GLU A 415 -0.75 -6.81 -21.94
CA GLU A 415 -0.74 -5.95 -23.14
C GLU A 415 0.51 -6.17 -23.99
N ASP A 416 0.45 -5.82 -25.28
CA ASP A 416 1.61 -5.90 -26.19
C ASP A 416 2.69 -4.86 -25.85
N VAL A 417 2.29 -3.72 -25.28
CA VAL A 417 3.18 -2.63 -24.85
C VAL A 417 3.21 -2.60 -23.32
N GLN A 418 4.35 -2.90 -22.70
CA GLN A 418 4.41 -3.17 -21.27
C GLN A 418 5.37 -2.26 -20.49
N ARG A 419 5.10 -0.96 -20.48
CA ARG A 419 5.90 -0.01 -19.69
C ARG A 419 5.90 -0.32 -18.19
N ASN A 420 4.77 -0.80 -17.68
CA ASN A 420 4.54 -1.12 -16.27
C ASN A 420 4.77 -2.62 -15.94
N ILE A 421 5.52 -3.37 -16.75
CA ILE A 421 5.71 -4.83 -16.55
C ILE A 421 6.25 -5.17 -15.15
N MET A 422 7.04 -4.28 -14.54
CA MET A 422 7.65 -4.49 -13.23
C MET A 422 6.60 -4.65 -12.13
N ASP A 423 5.42 -4.02 -12.27
CA ASP A 423 4.28 -4.23 -11.39
C ASP A 423 3.79 -5.68 -11.42
N HIS A 424 3.73 -6.28 -12.62
CA HIS A 424 3.27 -7.66 -12.81
C HIS A 424 4.31 -8.66 -12.31
N ARG A 425 5.59 -8.45 -12.68
CA ARG A 425 6.70 -9.30 -12.25
C ARG A 425 6.81 -9.37 -10.73
N ARG A 426 6.44 -8.29 -10.03
CA ARG A 426 6.46 -8.29 -8.56
C ARG A 426 5.44 -9.26 -7.97
N VAL A 427 4.26 -9.40 -8.57
CA VAL A 427 3.25 -10.38 -8.17
C VAL A 427 3.68 -11.79 -8.60
N GLU A 428 4.22 -11.95 -9.81
CA GLU A 428 4.71 -13.23 -10.34
C GLU A 428 5.87 -13.81 -9.53
N ASN A 429 6.82 -12.97 -9.08
CA ASN A 429 7.95 -13.38 -8.24
C ASN A 429 7.50 -13.99 -6.91
N GLU A 430 6.31 -13.63 -6.42
CA GLU A 430 5.73 -14.23 -5.23
C GLU A 430 5.02 -15.59 -5.53
N LEU A 431 4.90 -16.00 -6.80
CA LEU A 431 4.07 -17.14 -7.26
C LEU A 431 4.80 -18.36 -7.91
N TRP A 432 5.89 -18.18 -8.68
CA TRP A 432 6.70 -19.16 -9.50
C TRP A 432 6.39 -20.70 -9.45
N SER A 433 6.28 -21.56 -10.52
CA SER A 433 6.91 -21.63 -11.88
C SER A 433 6.26 -22.57 -12.98
N SER A 434 6.75 -22.39 -14.24
CA SER A 434 7.01 -23.31 -15.42
C SER A 434 5.97 -23.50 -16.55
N ASP A 435 6.46 -23.85 -17.77
CA ASP A 435 5.75 -23.85 -19.08
C ASP A 435 5.21 -25.22 -19.56
N GLY A 436 4.18 -25.19 -20.43
CA GLY A 436 3.59 -26.36 -21.11
C GLY A 436 2.47 -27.07 -20.33
N LYS A 437 1.57 -26.29 -19.72
CA LYS A 437 0.75 -26.75 -18.59
C LYS A 437 -0.71 -26.33 -18.67
N GLU A 438 -1.56 -27.11 -18.00
CA GLU A 438 -2.95 -26.78 -17.69
C GLU A 438 -3.04 -25.40 -17.02
N VAL A 439 -4.05 -24.59 -17.35
CA VAL A 439 -4.22 -23.26 -16.76
C VAL A 439 -5.26 -23.33 -15.65
N ALA A 440 -4.83 -23.12 -14.41
CA ALA A 440 -5.71 -23.05 -13.24
C ALA A 440 -6.34 -21.67 -13.09
N VAL A 441 -5.58 -20.61 -13.36
CA VAL A 441 -6.02 -19.22 -13.16
C VAL A 441 -5.65 -18.38 -14.38
N VAL A 442 -6.59 -17.57 -14.86
CA VAL A 442 -6.36 -16.52 -15.86
C VAL A 442 -6.41 -15.17 -15.15
N TYR A 443 -5.26 -14.52 -15.01
CA TYR A 443 -5.15 -13.19 -14.41
C TYR A 443 -5.07 -12.11 -15.49
N PHE A 444 -6.13 -11.30 -15.57
CA PHE A 444 -6.25 -10.23 -16.58
C PHE A 444 -5.46 -8.98 -16.17
N ARG A 445 -4.45 -8.65 -16.98
CA ARG A 445 -3.76 -7.35 -17.05
C ARG A 445 -3.95 -6.69 -18.42
N ASN A 446 -4.98 -7.12 -19.14
CA ASN A 446 -5.39 -6.74 -20.49
C ASN A 446 -6.91 -7.02 -20.60
N GLY A 447 -7.56 -6.63 -21.69
CA GLY A 447 -8.96 -6.96 -21.99
C GLY A 447 -9.99 -6.03 -21.36
N TYR A 448 -9.56 -4.89 -20.84
CA TYR A 448 -10.40 -3.87 -20.18
C TYR A 448 -10.71 -2.66 -21.07
N MET A 449 -10.13 -2.61 -22.27
CA MET A 449 -10.38 -1.58 -23.29
C MET A 449 -10.70 -2.19 -24.66
N PRO A 450 -11.46 -1.49 -25.53
CA PRO A 450 -11.79 -1.99 -26.86
C PRO A 450 -10.56 -2.32 -27.71
N GLN A 451 -9.48 -1.53 -27.58
CA GLN A 451 -8.23 -1.72 -28.33
C GLN A 451 -7.53 -3.04 -27.98
N ASN A 452 -7.89 -3.68 -26.86
CA ASN A 452 -7.39 -5.00 -26.48
C ASN A 452 -8.04 -6.14 -27.29
N TYR A 453 -9.07 -5.84 -28.10
CA TYR A 453 -9.78 -6.79 -28.94
C TYR A 453 -9.73 -6.36 -30.41
N PRO A 454 -8.54 -6.33 -31.03
CA PRO A 454 -8.40 -5.85 -32.41
C PRO A 454 -9.09 -6.74 -33.44
N THR A 455 -9.43 -7.98 -33.08
CA THR A 455 -10.00 -8.99 -33.98
C THR A 455 -11.09 -9.81 -33.31
N GLU A 456 -11.96 -10.46 -34.10
CA GLU A 456 -12.95 -11.42 -33.58
C GLU A 456 -12.29 -12.61 -32.87
N GLN A 457 -11.11 -13.04 -33.31
CA GLN A 457 -10.36 -14.10 -32.62
C GLN A 457 -9.99 -13.70 -31.18
N SER A 458 -9.80 -12.41 -30.91
CA SER A 458 -9.54 -11.91 -29.56
C SER A 458 -10.78 -12.05 -28.67
N TRP A 459 -11.97 -11.83 -29.23
CA TRP A 459 -13.26 -12.06 -28.56
C TRP A 459 -13.55 -13.56 -28.37
N GLU A 460 -13.28 -14.38 -29.38
CA GLU A 460 -13.37 -15.84 -29.30
C GLU A 460 -12.44 -16.40 -28.21
N ALA A 461 -11.21 -15.87 -28.10
CA ALA A 461 -10.27 -16.23 -27.05
C ALA A 461 -10.81 -15.86 -25.65
N ARG A 462 -11.41 -14.67 -25.50
CA ARG A 462 -12.06 -14.29 -24.23
C ARG A 462 -13.20 -15.24 -23.88
N LEU A 463 -14.09 -15.55 -24.83
CA LEU A 463 -15.17 -16.50 -24.62
C LEU A 463 -14.65 -17.91 -24.28
N LEU A 464 -13.59 -18.37 -24.95
CA LEU A 464 -12.93 -19.65 -24.68
C LEU A 464 -12.39 -19.69 -23.25
N MET A 465 -11.72 -18.63 -22.79
CA MET A 465 -11.24 -18.54 -21.41
C MET A 465 -12.40 -18.59 -20.42
N GLU A 466 -13.47 -17.83 -20.64
CA GLU A 466 -14.64 -17.83 -19.75
C GLU A 466 -15.31 -19.21 -19.66
N ARG A 467 -15.42 -19.93 -20.78
CA ARG A 467 -15.95 -21.31 -20.82
C ARG A 467 -15.03 -22.35 -20.19
N SER A 468 -13.72 -22.10 -20.16
CA SER A 468 -12.77 -23.05 -19.58
C SER A 468 -13.00 -23.29 -18.08
N LEU A 469 -12.42 -24.37 -17.57
CA LEU A 469 -12.38 -24.64 -16.13
C LEU A 469 -11.44 -23.70 -15.38
N ALA A 470 -10.64 -22.87 -16.05
CA ALA A 470 -9.76 -21.95 -15.34
C ALA A 470 -10.57 -20.95 -14.50
N ILE A 471 -10.02 -20.53 -13.36
CA ILE A 471 -10.54 -19.46 -12.52
C ILE A 471 -10.14 -18.14 -13.18
N LYS A 472 -11.11 -17.27 -13.46
CA LYS A 472 -10.82 -15.97 -14.07
C LYS A 472 -10.69 -14.91 -12.99
N CYS A 473 -9.74 -14.00 -13.16
CA CYS A 473 -9.51 -12.86 -12.29
C CYS A 473 -9.45 -11.57 -13.11
N PRO A 474 -10.59 -10.89 -13.33
CA PRO A 474 -11.94 -11.29 -12.94
C PRO A 474 -12.62 -12.21 -13.96
N ASP A 475 -13.66 -12.93 -13.55
CA ASP A 475 -14.64 -13.50 -14.49
C ASP A 475 -15.50 -12.40 -15.15
N ILE A 476 -16.25 -12.77 -16.19
CA ILE A 476 -17.03 -11.78 -16.96
C ILE A 476 -18.09 -11.06 -16.10
N GLY A 477 -18.73 -11.74 -15.14
CA GLY A 477 -19.70 -11.11 -14.24
C GLY A 477 -19.05 -10.08 -13.31
N THR A 478 -17.88 -10.41 -12.77
CA THR A 478 -17.09 -9.53 -11.90
C THR A 478 -16.51 -8.34 -12.68
N HIS A 479 -16.14 -8.54 -13.96
CA HIS A 479 -15.77 -7.45 -14.85
C HIS A 479 -16.96 -6.48 -15.03
N LEU A 480 -18.14 -6.99 -15.38
CA LEU A 480 -19.34 -6.15 -15.57
C LEU A 480 -19.79 -5.43 -14.29
N ALA A 481 -19.62 -6.07 -13.12
CA ALA A 481 -19.89 -5.46 -11.82
C ALA A 481 -19.04 -4.21 -11.54
N GLY A 482 -17.87 -4.08 -12.17
CA GLY A 482 -16.99 -2.91 -12.05
C GLY A 482 -17.36 -1.75 -12.97
N THR A 483 -18.36 -1.92 -13.85
CA THR A 483 -18.74 -0.84 -14.78
C THR A 483 -19.28 0.38 -14.05
N LYS A 484 -19.00 1.56 -14.61
CA LYS A 484 -19.49 2.84 -14.09
C LYS A 484 -21.02 2.89 -14.07
N LYS A 485 -21.68 2.25 -15.04
CA LYS A 485 -23.14 2.08 -15.03
C LYS A 485 -23.64 1.33 -13.79
N VAL A 486 -23.01 0.20 -13.42
CA VAL A 486 -23.36 -0.53 -12.20
C VAL A 486 -23.15 0.33 -10.96
N GLN A 487 -22.01 1.04 -10.86
CA GLN A 487 -21.75 1.99 -9.77
C GLN A 487 -22.88 3.04 -9.64
N GLN A 488 -23.34 3.59 -10.77
CA GLN A 488 -24.44 4.56 -10.82
C GLN A 488 -25.77 3.97 -10.38
N VAL A 489 -26.10 2.74 -10.81
CA VAL A 489 -27.36 2.08 -10.43
C VAL A 489 -27.39 1.74 -8.94
N LEU A 490 -26.25 1.33 -8.36
CA LEU A 490 -26.12 1.06 -6.92
C LEU A 490 -26.39 2.28 -6.03
N ALA A 491 -26.17 3.49 -6.54
CA ALA A 491 -26.43 4.72 -5.81
C ALA A 491 -27.93 5.04 -5.68
N ARG A 492 -28.81 4.35 -6.42
CA ARG A 492 -30.27 4.54 -6.33
C ARG A 492 -30.78 4.02 -4.97
N PRO A 493 -31.73 4.72 -4.33
CA PRO A 493 -32.35 4.25 -3.10
C PRO A 493 -32.93 2.84 -3.22
N GLY A 494 -32.68 1.99 -2.22
CA GLY A 494 -33.21 0.63 -2.16
C GLY A 494 -32.43 -0.42 -2.96
N VAL A 495 -31.51 -0.02 -3.86
CA VAL A 495 -30.76 -0.98 -4.67
C VAL A 495 -29.66 -1.66 -3.84
N LEU A 496 -28.88 -0.88 -3.11
CA LEU A 496 -27.79 -1.41 -2.28
C LEU A 496 -28.30 -2.33 -1.16
N GLU A 497 -29.46 -2.00 -0.59
CA GLU A 497 -30.15 -2.81 0.42
C GLU A 497 -30.47 -4.23 -0.06
N ARG A 498 -30.75 -4.44 -1.37
CA ARG A 498 -31.01 -5.78 -1.92
C ARG A 498 -29.84 -6.75 -1.73
N PHE A 499 -28.61 -6.23 -1.74
CA PHE A 499 -27.39 -7.04 -1.58
C PHE A 499 -27.05 -7.31 -0.12
N PHE A 500 -27.58 -6.48 0.79
CA PHE A 500 -27.30 -6.50 2.23
C PHE A 500 -28.58 -6.31 3.07
N PRO A 501 -29.63 -7.14 2.88
CA PRO A 501 -30.96 -6.90 3.47
C PRO A 501 -30.93 -6.84 5.00
N ASP A 502 -30.10 -7.67 5.61
CA ASP A 502 -30.00 -7.78 7.08
C ASP A 502 -28.76 -7.05 7.64
N ARG A 503 -28.11 -6.20 6.84
CA ARG A 503 -26.87 -5.50 7.24
C ARG A 503 -26.94 -3.99 6.92
N PRO A 504 -27.85 -3.24 7.57
CA PRO A 504 -28.02 -1.81 7.32
C PRO A 504 -26.75 -0.99 7.61
N GLN A 505 -25.92 -1.42 8.57
CA GLN A 505 -24.64 -0.77 8.86
C GLN A 505 -23.67 -0.86 7.68
N VAL A 506 -23.61 -2.01 7.00
CA VAL A 506 -22.76 -2.20 5.79
C VAL A 506 -23.28 -1.33 4.64
N VAL A 507 -24.59 -1.27 4.46
CA VAL A 507 -25.23 -0.38 3.47
C VAL A 507 -24.84 1.07 3.74
N GLN A 508 -24.92 1.51 5.00
CA GLN A 508 -24.56 2.87 5.38
C GLN A 508 -23.08 3.17 5.12
N GLN A 509 -22.18 2.27 5.55
CA GLN A 509 -20.73 2.44 5.35
C GLN A 509 -20.34 2.56 3.88
N ILE A 510 -20.96 1.77 2.99
CA ILE A 510 -20.76 1.89 1.54
C ILE A 510 -21.35 3.21 1.04
N ARG A 511 -22.61 3.52 1.42
CA ARG A 511 -23.33 4.72 0.99
C ARG A 511 -22.65 6.02 1.40
N ASP A 512 -22.00 6.05 2.57
CA ASP A 512 -21.23 7.21 3.04
C ASP A 512 -20.11 7.59 2.08
N THR A 513 -19.59 6.60 1.33
CA THR A 513 -18.56 6.83 0.32
C THR A 513 -19.11 7.27 -1.05
N PHE A 514 -20.42 7.25 -1.29
CA PHE A 514 -20.97 7.65 -2.59
C PHE A 514 -20.91 9.16 -2.78
N ALA A 515 -20.50 9.58 -3.98
CA ALA A 515 -20.80 10.89 -4.53
C ALA A 515 -22.16 10.87 -5.24
N GLY A 516 -22.68 12.03 -5.68
CA GLY A 516 -23.83 12.06 -6.58
C GLY A 516 -23.53 11.33 -7.88
N LEU A 517 -24.37 10.35 -8.23
CA LEU A 517 -24.25 9.52 -9.41
C LEU A 517 -25.61 9.47 -10.12
N TYR A 518 -25.64 9.90 -11.37
CA TYR A 518 -26.88 10.15 -12.10
C TYR A 518 -26.90 9.43 -13.45
N THR A 519 -28.08 8.91 -13.79
CA THR A 519 -28.30 8.26 -15.08
C THR A 519 -28.48 9.30 -16.19
N LEU A 520 -28.02 8.95 -17.38
CA LEU A 520 -28.35 9.67 -18.61
C LEU A 520 -29.34 8.88 -19.47
N ASP A 521 -29.96 7.80 -18.96
CA ASP A 521 -30.93 7.02 -19.72
C ASP A 521 -32.11 7.85 -20.24
N GLN A 522 -32.71 7.44 -21.36
CA GLN A 522 -33.88 8.11 -21.90
C GLN A 522 -35.06 8.11 -20.92
N GLY A 523 -35.66 9.29 -20.71
CA GLY A 523 -36.77 9.49 -19.77
C GLY A 523 -36.58 10.71 -18.85
N PRO A 524 -37.59 11.03 -18.02
CA PRO A 524 -37.62 12.27 -17.24
C PRO A 524 -36.41 12.48 -16.32
N GLU A 525 -35.90 11.41 -15.70
CA GLU A 525 -34.73 11.45 -14.81
C GLU A 525 -33.44 11.81 -15.59
N GLY A 526 -33.20 11.14 -16.72
CA GLY A 526 -32.03 11.42 -17.55
C GLY A 526 -32.13 12.76 -18.28
N ASP A 527 -33.32 13.19 -18.70
CA ASP A 527 -33.53 14.50 -19.31
C ASP A 527 -33.24 15.63 -18.31
N LYS A 528 -33.67 15.47 -17.06
CA LYS A 528 -33.32 16.38 -15.97
C LYS A 528 -31.80 16.39 -15.71
N THR A 529 -31.16 15.22 -15.74
CA THR A 529 -29.72 15.07 -15.54
C THR A 529 -28.93 15.77 -16.66
N VAL A 530 -29.35 15.63 -17.92
CA VAL A 530 -28.76 16.36 -19.06
C VAL A 530 -28.91 17.87 -18.86
N ALA A 531 -30.10 18.36 -18.51
CA ALA A 531 -30.34 19.78 -18.28
C ALA A 531 -29.48 20.34 -17.13
N MET A 532 -29.35 19.58 -16.04
CA MET A 532 -28.50 19.92 -14.90
C MET A 532 -27.02 20.02 -15.29
N ALA A 533 -26.51 19.04 -16.04
CA ALA A 533 -25.13 19.02 -16.53
C ALA A 533 -24.83 20.16 -17.50
N MET A 534 -25.75 20.47 -18.42
CA MET A 534 -25.60 21.57 -19.37
C MET A 534 -25.62 22.95 -18.67
N ALA A 535 -26.39 23.09 -17.59
CA ALA A 535 -26.49 24.34 -16.85
C ALA A 535 -25.26 24.61 -15.96
N ASN A 536 -24.66 23.57 -15.37
CA ASN A 536 -23.54 23.71 -14.42
C ASN A 536 -22.42 22.68 -14.68
N PRO A 537 -21.80 22.68 -15.87
CA PRO A 537 -20.88 21.61 -16.27
C PRO A 537 -19.65 21.47 -15.37
N ASP A 538 -19.19 22.56 -14.73
CA ASP A 538 -18.01 22.54 -13.86
C ASP A 538 -18.22 21.79 -12.54
N GLN A 539 -19.48 21.50 -12.19
CA GLN A 539 -19.84 20.73 -10.98
C GLN A 539 -19.85 19.22 -11.22
N PHE A 540 -19.65 18.76 -12.46
CA PHE A 540 -19.81 17.36 -12.82
C PHE A 540 -18.60 16.81 -13.58
N VAL A 541 -18.57 15.48 -13.64
CA VAL A 541 -17.70 14.69 -14.51
C VAL A 541 -18.59 13.75 -15.31
N LEU A 542 -18.47 13.79 -16.63
CA LEU A 542 -19.15 12.86 -17.52
C LEU A 542 -18.20 11.69 -17.82
N LYS A 543 -18.63 10.47 -17.50
CA LYS A 543 -17.77 9.28 -17.59
C LYS A 543 -18.33 8.25 -18.59
N PRO A 544 -17.58 7.86 -19.64
CA PRO A 544 -17.93 6.73 -20.48
C PRO A 544 -17.66 5.39 -19.77
N GLN A 545 -18.19 4.28 -20.30
CA GLN A 545 -17.90 2.93 -19.81
C GLN A 545 -16.50 2.43 -20.23
N ARG A 546 -15.46 3.09 -19.73
CA ARG A 546 -14.06 2.73 -20.01
C ARG A 546 -13.24 2.71 -18.72
N GLU A 547 -12.19 1.91 -18.71
CA GLU A 547 -11.24 1.75 -17.61
C GLU A 547 -9.84 2.25 -18.00
N GLY A 548 -8.93 2.45 -17.03
CA GLY A 548 -7.51 2.68 -17.33
C GLY A 548 -7.06 4.09 -17.72
N GLY A 549 -7.87 5.14 -17.50
CA GLY A 549 -7.40 6.54 -17.55
C GLY A 549 -6.93 7.07 -18.92
N GLY A 550 -7.47 6.54 -20.02
CA GLY A 550 -7.35 7.06 -21.40
C GLY A 550 -5.93 7.22 -21.96
N THR A 551 -5.50 6.33 -22.86
CA THR A 551 -4.31 6.53 -23.71
C THR A 551 -4.65 7.11 -25.09
N SER A 552 -5.91 7.03 -25.50
CA SER A 552 -6.38 7.56 -26.78
C SER A 552 -6.80 9.01 -26.63
N ALA A 553 -6.09 9.93 -27.29
CA ALA A 553 -6.57 11.27 -27.53
C ALA A 553 -7.86 11.17 -28.38
N LEU A 554 -9.03 11.29 -27.75
CA LEU A 554 -10.25 11.64 -28.49
C LEU A 554 -10.16 13.14 -28.75
N CYS A 555 -9.45 13.51 -29.83
CA CYS A 555 -9.36 14.88 -30.30
C CYS A 555 -10.69 15.30 -30.94
N PHE A 556 -11.52 16.03 -30.19
CA PHE A 556 -12.50 16.94 -30.78
C PHE A 556 -12.10 18.37 -30.37
N GLY A 557 -11.30 19.03 -31.20
CA GLY A 557 -10.90 20.43 -31.00
C GLY A 557 -9.49 20.64 -30.40
N THR A 558 -9.22 21.89 -29.97
CA THR A 558 -7.90 22.42 -29.54
C THR A 558 -7.49 22.02 -28.11
N SER A 559 -8.20 21.10 -27.48
CA SER A 559 -7.99 20.61 -26.10
C SER A 559 -7.73 19.10 -26.13
N CYS A 560 -6.51 18.67 -25.78
CA CYS A 560 -6.17 17.26 -25.66
C CYS A 560 -6.48 16.77 -24.23
N SER A 561 -7.67 16.23 -23.99
CA SER A 561 -7.90 15.43 -22.78
C SER A 561 -7.19 14.07 -22.94
N ARG A 562 -6.07 13.88 -22.23
CA ARG A 562 -5.35 12.59 -22.13
C ARG A 562 -6.04 11.70 -21.09
N GLY A 563 -7.28 11.33 -21.39
CA GLY A 563 -8.21 10.77 -20.42
C GLY A 563 -9.53 10.31 -21.02
N ASN A 564 -10.24 9.40 -20.34
CA ASN A 564 -11.58 8.96 -20.77
C ASN A 564 -12.69 9.88 -20.22
N ASN A 565 -12.43 10.58 -19.10
CA ASN A 565 -13.43 11.42 -18.44
C ASN A 565 -13.53 12.80 -19.11
N ILE A 566 -14.74 13.35 -19.15
CA ILE A 566 -15.07 14.62 -19.82
C ILE A 566 -15.50 15.64 -18.75
N TYR A 567 -15.00 16.87 -18.86
CA TYR A 567 -15.13 17.92 -17.84
C TYR A 567 -15.52 19.28 -18.45
N GLY A 568 -16.15 20.14 -17.65
CA GLY A 568 -16.40 21.53 -18.02
C GLY A 568 -17.17 21.67 -19.33
N SER A 569 -16.81 22.64 -20.17
CA SER A 569 -17.53 22.93 -21.42
C SER A 569 -17.56 21.76 -22.41
N GLU A 570 -16.63 20.81 -22.35
CA GLU A 570 -16.65 19.59 -23.18
C GLU A 570 -17.85 18.70 -22.84
N ILE A 571 -18.36 18.74 -21.61
CA ILE A 571 -19.60 18.04 -21.23
C ILE A 571 -20.77 18.56 -22.07
N CYS A 572 -20.89 19.88 -22.21
CA CYS A 572 -21.97 20.48 -23.00
C CYS A 572 -21.89 20.06 -24.47
N GLN A 573 -20.69 20.07 -25.06
CA GLN A 573 -20.47 19.67 -26.45
C GLN A 573 -20.87 18.20 -26.69
N VAL A 574 -20.44 17.30 -25.80
CA VAL A 574 -20.76 15.88 -25.91
C VAL A 574 -22.26 15.66 -25.74
N LEU A 575 -22.87 16.25 -24.70
CA LEU A 575 -24.30 16.11 -24.43
C LEU A 575 -25.18 16.70 -25.52
N GLU A 576 -24.77 17.78 -26.20
CA GLU A 576 -25.44 18.31 -27.38
C GLU A 576 -25.39 17.32 -28.55
N GLY A 577 -24.22 16.73 -28.81
CA GLY A 577 -24.04 15.76 -29.89
C GLY A 577 -24.79 14.44 -29.71
N VAL A 578 -25.07 14.04 -28.46
CA VAL A 578 -25.88 12.84 -28.14
C VAL A 578 -27.30 13.18 -27.66
N LYS A 579 -27.70 14.46 -27.72
CA LYS A 579 -28.99 14.92 -27.24
C LYS A 579 -30.12 14.25 -28.02
N GLY A 580 -30.96 13.48 -27.32
CA GLY A 580 -32.10 12.76 -27.91
C GLY A 580 -31.76 11.43 -28.59
N ASN A 581 -30.50 11.00 -28.59
CA ASN A 581 -30.08 9.69 -29.10
C ASN A 581 -29.80 8.71 -27.95
N SER A 582 -30.03 7.41 -28.17
CA SER A 582 -29.66 6.32 -27.26
C SER A 582 -28.17 6.33 -26.87
N LYS A 583 -27.28 6.88 -27.70
CA LYS A 583 -25.84 7.03 -27.39
C LYS A 583 -25.52 7.70 -26.06
N ARG A 584 -26.42 8.52 -25.50
CA ARG A 584 -26.24 9.11 -24.15
C ARG A 584 -26.17 8.06 -23.04
N MET A 585 -26.70 6.86 -23.25
CA MET A 585 -26.73 5.72 -22.31
C MET A 585 -25.36 5.02 -22.14
N ALA A 586 -24.37 5.40 -22.95
CA ALA A 586 -22.99 4.99 -22.80
C ALA A 586 -22.24 5.77 -21.69
N TYR A 587 -22.87 6.80 -21.12
CA TYR A 587 -22.26 7.68 -20.12
C TYR A 587 -23.04 7.66 -18.80
N ILE A 588 -22.34 7.96 -17.71
CA ILE A 588 -22.93 8.38 -16.45
C ILE A 588 -22.47 9.80 -16.12
N LEU A 589 -23.27 10.52 -15.34
CA LEU A 589 -22.88 11.80 -14.76
C LEU A 589 -22.54 11.59 -13.29
N MET A 590 -21.44 12.16 -12.82
CA MET A 590 -21.01 12.09 -11.42
C MET A 590 -20.73 13.50 -10.90
N ASP A 591 -21.05 13.77 -9.62
CA ASP A 591 -20.59 14.98 -8.93
C ASP A 591 -19.07 15.07 -9.01
N LYS A 592 -18.55 16.24 -9.35
CA LYS A 592 -17.12 16.52 -9.29
C LYS A 592 -16.71 16.72 -7.84
N ILE A 593 -15.89 15.79 -7.34
CA ILE A 593 -15.33 15.83 -5.98
C ILE A 593 -14.44 17.06 -5.84
N GLN A 594 -14.68 17.86 -4.79
CA GLN A 594 -13.93 19.06 -4.47
C GLN A 594 -12.79 18.68 -3.52
N ALA A 595 -11.73 18.13 -4.09
CA ALA A 595 -10.55 17.75 -3.33
C ALA A 595 -9.71 18.98 -2.95
N ARG A 596 -9.29 19.03 -1.68
CA ARG A 596 -8.32 20.03 -1.24
C ARG A 596 -6.97 19.75 -1.88
N ALA A 597 -6.40 20.77 -2.51
CA ALA A 597 -5.09 20.65 -3.10
C ALA A 597 -3.98 20.88 -2.08
N SER A 598 -2.88 20.15 -2.23
CA SER A 598 -1.62 20.32 -1.50
C SER A 598 -0.51 20.78 -2.45
N GLN A 599 0.61 21.26 -1.92
CA GLN A 599 1.78 21.59 -2.74
C GLN A 599 2.84 20.50 -2.67
N ASN A 600 3.38 20.07 -3.82
CA ASN A 600 4.42 19.04 -3.89
C ASN A 600 5.25 19.13 -5.19
N TYR A 601 6.34 18.37 -5.26
CA TYR A 601 7.16 18.19 -6.47
C TYR A 601 6.86 16.85 -7.11
N LEU A 602 6.50 16.85 -8.39
CA LEU A 602 6.22 15.64 -9.17
C LEU A 602 7.48 15.24 -9.94
N LEU A 603 8.16 14.18 -9.52
CA LEU A 603 9.38 13.70 -10.17
C LEU A 603 9.03 12.86 -11.40
N ARG A 604 9.41 13.36 -12.58
CA ARG A 604 9.28 12.67 -13.85
C ARG A 604 10.58 12.79 -14.64
N ARG A 605 10.90 11.74 -15.42
CA ARG A 605 12.06 11.74 -16.31
C ARG A 605 11.97 12.92 -17.28
N GLY A 606 13.02 13.75 -17.30
CA GLY A 606 13.14 14.88 -18.23
C GLY A 606 12.24 16.09 -17.90
N ALA A 607 11.40 16.02 -16.88
CA ALA A 607 10.56 17.16 -16.48
C ALA A 607 11.32 18.12 -15.56
N PRO A 608 11.02 19.44 -15.63
CA PRO A 608 11.58 20.41 -14.70
C PRO A 608 11.09 20.14 -13.27
N LEU A 609 11.98 20.39 -12.29
CA LEU A 609 11.63 20.30 -10.88
C LEU A 609 10.85 21.55 -10.47
N GLN A 610 9.52 21.46 -10.53
CA GLN A 610 8.60 22.57 -10.28
C GLN A 610 7.61 22.23 -9.17
N LEU A 611 7.43 23.18 -8.25
CA LEU A 611 6.40 23.09 -7.21
C LEU A 611 5.02 23.16 -7.88
N SER A 612 4.21 22.16 -7.64
CA SER A 612 2.91 21.98 -8.29
C SER A 612 1.81 21.95 -7.24
N LYS A 613 0.64 22.49 -7.60
CA LYS A 613 -0.60 22.26 -6.85
C LYS A 613 -1.12 20.88 -7.21
N CYS A 614 -1.38 20.04 -6.22
CA CYS A 614 -1.56 18.61 -6.39
C CYS A 614 -2.89 18.12 -5.82
N LEU A 615 -3.51 17.16 -6.51
CA LEU A 615 -4.68 16.42 -6.06
C LEU A 615 -4.31 14.94 -5.92
N SER A 616 -4.77 14.31 -4.85
CA SER A 616 -4.43 12.92 -4.53
C SER A 616 -5.65 12.00 -4.54
N GLU A 617 -5.44 10.78 -4.99
CA GLU A 617 -6.44 9.71 -5.11
C GLU A 617 -5.93 8.48 -4.35
N LEU A 618 -6.69 8.06 -3.33
CA LEU A 618 -6.40 6.89 -2.51
C LEU A 618 -7.09 5.67 -3.09
N GLY A 619 -6.32 4.72 -3.61
CA GLY A 619 -6.78 3.39 -3.99
C GLY A 619 -6.57 2.39 -2.84
N VAL A 620 -7.59 1.59 -2.52
CA VAL A 620 -7.50 0.52 -1.52
C VAL A 620 -7.67 -0.82 -2.23
N PHE A 621 -6.74 -1.75 -2.02
CA PHE A 621 -6.75 -3.07 -2.66
C PHE A 621 -7.55 -4.07 -1.81
N GLY A 622 -8.44 -4.79 -2.47
CA GLY A 622 -9.23 -5.88 -1.89
C GLY A 622 -8.97 -7.20 -2.62
N VAL A 623 -8.94 -8.29 -1.87
CA VAL A 623 -8.84 -9.65 -2.40
C VAL A 623 -9.99 -10.47 -1.86
N TYR A 624 -10.66 -11.22 -2.74
CA TYR A 624 -11.59 -12.25 -2.30
C TYR A 624 -11.49 -13.52 -3.13
N VAL A 625 -11.76 -14.66 -2.49
CA VAL A 625 -11.85 -15.97 -3.12
C VAL A 625 -13.09 -16.67 -2.57
N ARG A 626 -14.03 -17.00 -3.46
CA ARG A 626 -15.23 -17.77 -3.11
C ARG A 626 -15.16 -19.14 -3.76
N GLN A 627 -15.53 -20.17 -3.01
CA GLN A 627 -15.75 -21.52 -3.52
C GLN A 627 -17.19 -21.93 -3.24
N GLY A 628 -18.01 -22.08 -4.28
CA GLY A 628 -19.45 -22.31 -4.09
C GLY A 628 -20.09 -21.11 -3.39
N THR A 629 -20.68 -21.31 -2.21
CA THR A 629 -21.26 -20.25 -1.36
C THR A 629 -20.27 -19.64 -0.38
N ASP A 630 -19.12 -20.28 -0.17
CA ASP A 630 -18.24 -19.98 0.96
C ASP A 630 -17.16 -18.99 0.56
N MET A 631 -17.11 -17.84 1.24
CA MET A 631 -16.11 -16.81 1.03
C MET A 631 -14.84 -17.17 1.83
N VAL A 632 -13.91 -17.85 1.17
CA VAL A 632 -12.67 -18.39 1.77
C VAL A 632 -11.65 -17.29 2.07
N ILE A 633 -11.57 -16.27 1.21
CA ILE A 633 -10.78 -15.05 1.44
C ILE A 633 -11.69 -13.85 1.25
N ASN A 634 -11.60 -12.87 2.15
CA ASN A 634 -12.11 -11.51 1.96
C ASN A 634 -11.27 -10.54 2.79
N GLU A 635 -10.27 -9.94 2.15
CA GLU A 635 -9.25 -9.13 2.83
C GLU A 635 -9.07 -7.75 2.16
N CYS A 636 -8.76 -6.75 2.97
CA CYS A 636 -8.08 -5.53 2.54
C CYS A 636 -6.57 -5.79 2.61
N VAL A 637 -5.84 -5.59 1.50
CA VAL A 637 -4.46 -6.08 1.38
C VAL A 637 -3.40 -5.00 1.18
N GLY A 638 -3.81 -3.74 1.09
CA GLY A 638 -2.88 -2.65 0.84
C GLY A 638 -3.59 -1.42 0.29
N HIS A 639 -2.79 -0.40 0.01
CA HIS A 639 -3.24 0.83 -0.61
C HIS A 639 -2.29 1.29 -1.72
N LEU A 640 -2.73 2.29 -2.47
CA LEU A 640 -2.00 3.04 -3.46
C LEU A 640 -2.41 4.50 -3.28
N LEU A 641 -1.47 5.42 -3.19
CA LEU A 641 -1.78 6.83 -3.36
C LEU A 641 -1.23 7.28 -4.72
N ARG A 642 -2.07 7.95 -5.51
CA ARG A 642 -1.67 8.58 -6.77
C ARG A 642 -1.88 10.07 -6.64
N THR A 643 -0.94 10.84 -7.16
CA THR A 643 -0.99 12.30 -7.08
C THR A 643 -0.78 12.91 -8.46
N LYS A 644 -1.58 13.92 -8.80
CA LYS A 644 -1.50 14.62 -10.10
C LYS A 644 -1.48 16.12 -9.89
N SER A 645 -0.98 16.87 -10.87
CA SER A 645 -1.14 18.33 -10.88
C SER A 645 -2.63 18.67 -11.02
N SER A 646 -3.11 19.67 -10.27
CA SER A 646 -4.49 20.17 -10.37
C SER A 646 -4.80 20.79 -11.73
N GLU A 647 -3.78 21.10 -12.53
CA GLU A 647 -3.93 21.58 -13.91
C GLU A 647 -4.39 20.48 -14.87
N HIS A 648 -4.29 19.21 -14.49
CA HIS A 648 -4.70 18.08 -15.30
C HIS A 648 -5.99 17.47 -14.76
N ALA A 649 -6.97 17.30 -15.64
CA ALA A 649 -8.28 16.75 -15.26
C ALA A 649 -8.26 15.22 -15.07
N ASP A 650 -7.53 14.47 -15.91
CA ASP A 650 -7.38 12.99 -15.79
C ASP A 650 -6.08 12.59 -15.07
N GLY A 651 -5.98 11.37 -14.53
CA GLY A 651 -5.02 10.94 -13.50
C GLY A 651 -4.26 9.63 -13.77
N GLY A 652 -4.10 9.20 -15.02
CA GLY A 652 -3.32 7.99 -15.32
C GLY A 652 -1.81 8.16 -15.04
N VAL A 653 -1.22 7.29 -14.20
CA VAL A 653 0.26 7.27 -13.97
C VAL A 653 1.01 6.76 -15.20
N ALA A 654 0.52 5.67 -15.81
CA ALA A 654 1.09 5.11 -17.04
C ALA A 654 0.86 6.00 -18.27
N ALA A 655 -0.16 6.85 -18.23
CA ALA A 655 -0.42 7.90 -19.22
C ALA A 655 0.44 9.17 -19.02
N GLY A 656 1.31 9.17 -17.99
CA GLY A 656 2.24 10.26 -17.70
C GLY A 656 1.62 11.45 -16.97
N VAL A 657 0.39 11.33 -16.44
CA VAL A 657 -0.36 12.45 -15.84
C VAL A 657 -0.38 12.43 -14.32
N ALA A 658 -0.48 11.24 -13.69
CA ALA A 658 -0.28 11.09 -12.25
C ALA A 658 1.11 10.51 -11.92
N VAL A 659 1.46 10.51 -10.65
CA VAL A 659 2.66 9.90 -10.09
C VAL A 659 2.30 9.05 -8.86
N LEU A 660 3.16 8.11 -8.50
CA LEU A 660 3.05 7.35 -7.25
C LEU A 660 3.31 8.24 -6.02
N ASP A 661 2.60 7.99 -4.93
CA ASP A 661 2.71 8.75 -3.68
C ASP A 661 2.54 7.81 -2.47
N ASN A 662 2.79 8.31 -1.25
CA ASN A 662 2.46 7.63 -0.02
C ASN A 662 1.63 8.55 0.91
N PRO A 663 0.65 8.00 1.64
CA PRO A 663 -0.05 8.76 2.66
C PRO A 663 0.86 8.97 3.87
N LEU A 664 0.92 10.21 4.33
CA LEU A 664 1.41 10.58 5.65
C LEU A 664 0.19 10.74 6.55
N LEU A 665 -0.01 9.81 7.48
CA LEU A 665 -1.18 9.89 8.36
C LEU A 665 -1.05 11.07 9.32
N VAL A 666 -2.03 11.97 9.27
CA VAL A 666 -2.16 13.12 10.18
C VAL A 666 -3.32 12.94 11.13
#